data_AF-A0A7V4II65-F1
#
_entry.id   AF-A0A7V4II65-F1
#
_cell.length_a   1.000
_cell.length_b   1.000
_cell.length_c   1.000
_cell.angle_alpha   90.00
_cell.angle_beta   90.00
_cell.angle_gamma   90.00
#
_symmetry.space_group_name_H-M   'P 1'
#
loop_
_entity.id
_entity.type
_entity.pdbx_description
1 polymer ?
#
loop_
_entity_poly.entity_id
_entity_poly.type
_entity_poly.pdbx_seq_one_letter_code
_entity_poly.pdbx_strand_id
1 'polypeptide(L)'
;MKKCKAELRFKSRRLKGGRRALSTLAATGLMSMSLAVATAANYTWGGGTSSWTDTSASGWNGGPPASGDTALINSGSVFLTAETQENGVSITLGGSGVLNTAGASGYFDGYSSLSFLGGGTLTAVGGDATWGAGVLGSLSVGGSSASGSVINGSYFNVWDGATFNVADVTGDANPDLTVSAALAKLAFQSSASLTKTGAGTLTLGANNVLNNISTIVIAGGKISQTTGLSWSRLNNLTLQGGTVESVSTALSTFGCYWIPGTVTVSGSAPSYFTTVGSGVQFINLGDLGSSSGATTFNVADVTGSAAADLIVSTTLGNEPFGGSAGLVKTGAGTLELEANNSYTGNTTVSAGALRVNGTLHAASAVTVQSGGTLEGTGTIGGTVAVQAGGTLAAGSSIGTLIINGAATLSGTVAAEVANGPSADLISFVGGATLGGTLTVTANGTLTNGQTFNLFDGSLSGMFATLNLPGGPAHWNTSALYSSGEISFNNANPSAPNFTIGVIQGESVTFTFAGSKYPISDPDGDSVSVTAVGAASQGTTSKTTGSVTYTSTGSAGPDSFTYTVTDALGAVSIGTVTVQVLPAGSGANVLSLGGSVPTITVHALGIPGAVYSLQYTDSLSPVNWQDISGTATASALGAVTLTDPAAPMSMRYYRTKYVSGP
;
A
#
# COMPACT_ATOMS: atom_id res chain seq x y z
N MET A 1 42.22 -56.24 -17.01
CA MET A 1 43.52 -56.87 -17.34
C MET A 1 44.46 -55.82 -17.94
N LYS A 2 45.73 -55.86 -17.48
CA LYS A 2 46.97 -55.31 -18.06
C LYS A 2 47.14 -53.78 -18.22
N LYS A 3 47.96 -53.24 -17.31
CA LYS A 3 48.85 -52.07 -17.51
C LYS A 3 49.75 -52.28 -18.74
N CYS A 4 50.06 -51.20 -19.47
CA CYS A 4 51.34 -51.09 -20.15
C CYS A 4 51.85 -49.64 -20.15
N LYS A 5 53.12 -49.52 -19.76
CA LYS A 5 53.94 -48.32 -19.60
C LYS A 5 54.68 -48.13 -20.94
N ALA A 6 54.79 -46.90 -21.46
CA ALA A 6 55.68 -46.58 -22.57
C ALA A 6 56.62 -45.44 -22.17
N GLU A 7 57.91 -45.76 -22.07
CA GLU A 7 59.04 -44.84 -21.94
C GLU A 7 59.33 -44.17 -23.29
N LEU A 8 59.58 -42.86 -23.28
CA LEU A 8 60.13 -42.13 -24.43
C LEU A 8 61.61 -41.78 -24.18
N ARG A 9 62.49 -42.32 -25.01
CA ARG A 9 63.90 -41.90 -25.15
C ARG A 9 64.03 -40.96 -26.35
N PHE A 10 64.70 -39.83 -26.18
CA PHE A 10 65.12 -38.98 -27.31
C PHE A 10 66.65 -38.90 -27.45
N LYS A 11 67.14 -39.23 -28.65
CA LYS A 11 68.47 -38.90 -29.18
C LYS A 11 68.48 -37.46 -29.66
N SER A 12 69.52 -36.69 -29.34
CA SER A 12 69.70 -35.31 -29.81
C SER A 12 70.45 -35.24 -31.14
N ARG A 13 69.98 -34.36 -32.05
CA ARG A 13 70.72 -33.88 -33.21
C ARG A 13 70.53 -32.36 -33.28
N ARG A 14 71.63 -31.60 -33.26
CA ARG A 14 71.68 -30.13 -33.29
C ARG A 14 71.36 -29.57 -34.68
N LEU A 15 70.70 -28.41 -34.75
CA LEU A 15 70.79 -27.45 -35.87
C LEU A 15 70.58 -26.00 -35.39
N LYS A 16 71.21 -25.05 -36.10
CA LYS A 16 71.47 -23.63 -35.79
C LYS A 16 70.30 -22.68 -36.12
N GLY A 17 70.08 -21.68 -35.25
CA GLY A 17 69.88 -20.25 -35.57
C GLY A 17 68.53 -19.74 -36.12
N GLY A 18 67.83 -18.89 -35.33
CA GLY A 18 67.06 -17.74 -35.84
C GLY A 18 65.56 -17.61 -35.46
N ARG A 19 65.26 -16.54 -34.69
CA ARG A 19 63.97 -15.83 -34.44
C ARG A 19 62.98 -16.32 -33.35
N ARG A 20 62.57 -15.31 -32.57
CA ARG A 20 61.60 -15.15 -31.47
C ARG A 20 60.47 -16.18 -31.35
N ALA A 21 60.32 -16.78 -30.17
CA ALA A 21 59.15 -16.66 -29.26
C ALA A 21 59.21 -17.72 -28.14
N LEU A 22 58.61 -17.35 -27.00
CA LEU A 22 58.07 -18.22 -25.94
C LEU A 22 59.03 -19.00 -25.01
N SER A 23 58.90 -18.63 -23.73
CA SER A 23 58.73 -19.52 -22.57
C SER A 23 59.72 -20.66 -22.31
N THR A 24 60.56 -20.39 -21.30
CA THR A 24 60.72 -21.18 -20.07
C THR A 24 61.54 -22.49 -20.08
N LEU A 25 62.50 -22.49 -19.15
CA LEU A 25 63.12 -23.59 -18.40
C LEU A 25 64.24 -24.42 -19.06
N ALA A 26 65.46 -24.19 -18.58
CA ALA A 26 66.33 -25.27 -18.13
C ALA A 26 67.15 -24.79 -16.93
N ALA A 27 66.81 -25.37 -15.79
CA ALA A 27 67.40 -25.13 -14.49
C ALA A 27 68.88 -25.57 -14.45
N THR A 28 69.72 -24.70 -13.91
CA THR A 28 70.95 -25.11 -13.23
C THR A 28 70.98 -24.42 -11.88
N GLY A 29 70.90 -25.21 -10.81
CA GLY A 29 71.26 -24.81 -9.46
C GLY A 29 70.33 -23.79 -8.78
N LEU A 30 69.07 -24.14 -8.57
CA LEU A 30 68.31 -23.58 -7.46
C LEU A 30 67.94 -24.73 -6.54
N MET A 31 68.36 -24.63 -5.28
CA MET A 31 67.68 -25.33 -4.19
C MET A 31 66.18 -25.16 -4.46
N SER A 32 65.44 -26.27 -4.47
CA SER A 32 64.01 -26.20 -4.26
C SER A 32 63.81 -25.56 -2.89
N MET A 33 63.65 -24.23 -2.86
CA MET A 33 62.82 -23.61 -1.85
C MET A 33 61.42 -24.14 -2.14
N SER A 34 61.05 -25.22 -1.47
CA SER A 34 59.67 -25.37 -1.07
C SER A 34 59.38 -24.10 -0.26
N LEU A 35 58.73 -23.12 -0.89
CA LEU A 35 57.94 -22.20 -0.10
C LEU A 35 56.86 -23.09 0.51
N ALA A 36 57.11 -23.52 1.75
CA ALA A 36 56.06 -24.08 2.57
C ALA A 36 55.06 -22.94 2.67
N VAL A 37 53.99 -23.01 1.88
CA VAL A 37 52.76 -22.31 2.25
C VAL A 37 52.44 -22.90 3.60
N ALA A 38 52.59 -22.10 4.66
CA ALA A 38 52.21 -22.51 6.00
C ALA A 38 50.78 -23.05 5.89
N THR A 39 50.62 -24.34 6.15
CA THR A 39 49.29 -24.94 6.16
C THR A 39 48.58 -24.39 7.38
N ALA A 40 47.37 -23.86 7.18
CA ALA A 40 46.53 -23.38 8.27
C ALA A 40 46.50 -24.40 9.42
N ALA A 41 46.88 -23.97 10.61
CA ALA A 41 46.85 -24.76 11.82
C ALA A 41 45.57 -24.46 12.62
N ASN A 42 45.08 -25.50 13.33
CA ASN A 42 43.94 -25.39 14.23
C ASN A 42 44.44 -25.52 15.68
N TYR A 43 44.21 -24.47 16.47
CA TYR A 43 44.56 -24.42 17.88
C TYR A 43 43.29 -24.59 18.72
N THR A 44 43.33 -25.43 19.77
CA THR A 44 42.19 -25.64 20.66
C THR A 44 42.62 -25.48 22.13
N TRP A 45 41.99 -24.54 22.82
CA TRP A 45 42.10 -24.33 24.26
C TRP A 45 40.77 -24.71 24.95
N GLY A 46 40.84 -25.67 25.88
CA GLY A 46 39.68 -26.09 26.68
C GLY A 46 39.95 -27.34 27.53
N GLY A 47 39.20 -27.51 28.62
CA GLY A 47 39.25 -28.72 29.49
C GLY A 47 39.81 -28.53 30.91
N GLY A 48 40.04 -27.31 31.39
CA GLY A 48 40.55 -27.04 32.74
C GLY A 48 40.27 -25.63 33.26
N THR A 49 40.46 -25.40 34.57
CA THR A 49 40.18 -24.14 35.30
C THR A 49 41.31 -23.08 35.21
N SER A 50 42.30 -23.30 34.35
CA SER A 50 43.54 -22.50 34.31
C SER A 50 43.40 -21.23 33.46
N SER A 51 44.04 -20.14 33.90
CA SER A 51 44.27 -18.94 33.09
C SER A 51 45.52 -19.11 32.22
N TRP A 52 45.43 -18.79 30.93
CA TRP A 52 46.52 -18.84 29.96
C TRP A 52 46.94 -17.41 29.64
N THR A 53 48.23 -17.08 29.73
CA THR A 53 48.71 -15.71 29.52
C THR A 53 49.74 -15.63 28.42
N ASP A 54 49.59 -14.62 27.55
CA ASP A 54 50.57 -14.26 26.53
C ASP A 54 51.55 -13.37 27.19
N THR A 55 52.82 -13.71 27.10
CA THR A 55 53.88 -12.87 27.62
C THR A 55 54.98 -12.65 26.60
N SER A 56 54.86 -13.20 25.37
CA SER A 56 55.88 -13.02 24.36
C SER A 56 55.50 -11.93 23.36
N ALA A 57 56.49 -11.23 22.82
CA ALA A 57 56.32 -10.28 21.71
C ALA A 57 55.99 -10.98 20.37
N SER A 58 55.74 -12.30 20.37
CA SER A 58 55.54 -13.11 19.16
C SER A 58 54.62 -14.36 19.29
N GLY A 59 54.01 -14.65 20.46
CA GLY A 59 53.09 -15.78 20.83
C GLY A 59 53.30 -17.23 20.29
N TRP A 60 52.58 -18.34 20.60
CA TRP A 60 51.98 -18.92 21.83
C TRP A 60 52.18 -20.46 21.87
N ASN A 61 52.74 -21.03 22.96
CA ASN A 61 53.02 -22.48 23.22
C ASN A 61 53.37 -23.39 22.01
N GLY A 62 54.08 -22.84 21.02
CA GLY A 62 54.45 -23.52 19.77
C GLY A 62 54.69 -22.57 18.59
N GLY A 63 54.25 -21.32 18.68
CA GLY A 63 54.38 -20.25 17.67
C GLY A 63 53.03 -19.55 17.47
N PRO A 64 52.97 -18.32 16.92
CA PRO A 64 51.70 -17.62 16.75
C PRO A 64 50.85 -18.35 15.70
N PRO A 65 49.51 -18.35 15.84
CA PRO A 65 48.66 -18.62 14.70
C PRO A 65 49.01 -17.61 13.60
N ALA A 66 49.47 -18.09 12.45
CA ALA A 66 49.78 -17.25 11.31
C ALA A 66 48.51 -16.89 10.53
N SER A 67 48.61 -15.94 9.61
CA SER A 67 47.55 -15.67 8.62
C SER A 67 46.96 -16.96 8.05
N GLY A 68 45.66 -17.19 8.26
CA GLY A 68 44.93 -18.37 7.82
C GLY A 68 44.66 -19.41 8.91
N ASP A 69 45.28 -19.29 10.09
CA ASP A 69 45.07 -20.20 11.21
C ASP A 69 43.74 -19.96 11.93
N THR A 70 43.25 -21.00 12.61
CA THR A 70 42.04 -20.92 13.45
C THR A 70 42.33 -21.29 14.89
N ALA A 71 41.68 -20.61 15.83
CA ALA A 71 41.84 -20.87 17.25
C ALA A 71 40.48 -20.99 17.96
N LEU A 72 40.26 -22.05 18.74
CA LEU A 72 39.05 -22.30 19.52
C LEU A 72 39.33 -22.18 21.02
N ILE A 73 38.59 -21.32 21.73
CA ILE A 73 38.61 -21.19 23.19
C ILE A 73 37.27 -21.67 23.74
N ASN A 74 37.18 -22.93 24.20
CA ASN A 74 35.92 -23.57 24.60
C ASN A 74 35.63 -23.49 26.12
N SER A 75 36.66 -23.18 26.94
CA SER A 75 36.54 -22.97 28.40
C SER A 75 37.83 -22.33 28.94
N GLY A 76 37.76 -21.74 30.14
CA GLY A 76 38.91 -21.06 30.78
C GLY A 76 39.15 -19.66 30.21
N SER A 77 40.24 -19.01 30.62
CA SER A 77 40.55 -17.63 30.21
C SER A 77 41.89 -17.54 29.49
N VAL A 78 41.92 -16.87 28.34
CA VAL A 78 43.12 -16.54 27.55
C VAL A 78 43.37 -15.04 27.68
N PHE A 79 44.57 -14.63 28.08
CA PHE A 79 44.97 -13.24 28.23
C PHE A 79 45.98 -12.86 27.15
N LEU A 80 45.64 -11.91 26.29
CA LEU A 80 46.56 -11.29 25.33
C LEU A 80 47.13 -10.02 25.97
N THR A 81 48.46 -9.96 26.18
CA THR A 81 49.12 -8.84 26.90
C THR A 81 50.09 -8.01 26.04
N ALA A 82 50.23 -8.32 24.75
CA ALA A 82 51.07 -7.59 23.79
C ALA A 82 50.29 -7.25 22.50
N GLU A 83 50.68 -6.18 21.80
CA GLU A 83 50.14 -5.81 20.49
C GLU A 83 50.51 -6.89 19.45
N THR A 84 49.56 -7.75 19.09
CA THR A 84 49.73 -8.78 18.06
C THR A 84 49.12 -8.29 16.76
N GLN A 85 49.96 -7.86 15.80
CA GLN A 85 49.53 -7.45 14.46
C GLN A 85 49.64 -8.59 13.44
N GLU A 86 48.83 -9.64 13.61
CA GLU A 86 48.78 -10.76 12.66
C GLU A 86 47.47 -10.79 11.88
N ASN A 87 47.48 -10.19 10.68
CA ASN A 87 46.38 -10.23 9.72
C ASN A 87 46.02 -11.66 9.33
N GLY A 88 44.73 -12.04 9.42
CA GLY A 88 44.23 -13.28 8.79
C GLY A 88 43.91 -14.44 9.74
N VAL A 89 44.04 -14.27 11.05
CA VAL A 89 43.70 -15.30 12.04
C VAL A 89 42.21 -15.28 12.40
N SER A 90 41.58 -16.45 12.52
CA SER A 90 40.19 -16.60 12.96
C SER A 90 40.09 -17.14 14.39
N ILE A 91 39.37 -16.46 15.27
CA ILE A 91 39.16 -16.90 16.65
C ILE A 91 37.71 -17.33 16.85
N THR A 92 37.49 -18.44 17.53
CA THR A 92 36.20 -18.96 17.95
C THR A 92 36.18 -19.06 19.47
N LEU A 93 35.29 -18.32 20.12
CA LEU A 93 34.98 -18.46 21.54
C LEU A 93 33.80 -19.42 21.67
N GLY A 94 33.80 -20.31 22.65
CA GLY A 94 32.68 -21.22 22.88
C GLY A 94 32.51 -21.59 24.34
N GLY A 95 31.33 -22.10 24.70
CA GLY A 95 31.01 -22.48 26.07
C GLY A 95 31.20 -21.33 27.06
N SER A 96 32.05 -21.57 28.07
CA SER A 96 32.46 -20.56 29.07
C SER A 96 33.84 -19.94 28.79
N GLY A 97 34.34 -20.08 27.57
CA GLY A 97 35.63 -19.52 27.16
C GLY A 97 35.66 -18.00 27.27
N VAL A 98 36.75 -17.46 27.81
CA VAL A 98 36.98 -16.02 27.96
C VAL A 98 38.25 -15.62 27.24
N LEU A 99 38.16 -14.60 26.38
CA LEU A 99 39.32 -13.92 25.81
C LEU A 99 39.45 -12.54 26.45
N ASN A 100 40.53 -12.32 27.19
CA ASN A 100 40.86 -11.05 27.82
C ASN A 100 41.95 -10.35 26.99
N THR A 101 41.68 -9.13 26.54
CA THR A 101 42.69 -8.27 25.92
C THR A 101 43.12 -7.23 26.95
N ALA A 102 44.40 -7.21 27.34
CA ALA A 102 44.91 -6.34 28.39
C ALA A 102 46.05 -5.46 27.86
N GLY A 103 45.95 -4.13 28.03
CA GLY A 103 47.05 -3.21 27.73
C GLY A 103 46.69 -1.74 27.85
N ALA A 104 47.43 -0.99 28.68
CA ALA A 104 47.19 0.42 29.03
C ALA A 104 47.22 1.43 27.85
N SER A 105 47.53 0.98 26.63
CA SER A 105 47.51 1.80 25.39
C SER A 105 47.49 0.92 24.12
N GLY A 106 47.16 -0.38 24.23
CA GLY A 106 47.38 -1.36 23.16
C GLY A 106 46.20 -1.47 22.20
N TYR A 107 46.40 -1.08 20.94
CA TYR A 107 45.51 -1.39 19.82
C TYR A 107 45.67 -2.87 19.45
N PHE A 108 44.58 -3.62 19.29
CA PHE A 108 44.62 -5.03 18.87
C PHE A 108 44.15 -5.15 17.41
N ASP A 109 45.06 -4.87 16.50
CA ASP A 109 44.79 -4.81 15.06
C ASP A 109 45.23 -6.12 14.39
N GLY A 110 44.33 -6.99 13.89
CA GLY A 110 44.79 -8.11 13.04
C GLY A 110 43.85 -9.28 12.73
N TYR A 111 42.74 -9.50 13.44
CA TYR A 111 41.97 -10.72 13.20
C TYR A 111 40.98 -10.60 12.03
N SER A 112 40.96 -11.62 11.15
CA SER A 112 40.06 -11.68 9.98
C SER A 112 38.64 -12.11 10.34
N SER A 113 38.46 -12.86 11.43
CA SER A 113 37.13 -13.14 11.97
C SER A 113 37.17 -13.47 13.45
N LEU A 114 36.13 -13.07 14.17
CA LEU A 114 35.84 -13.51 15.53
C LEU A 114 34.46 -14.16 15.52
N SER A 115 34.36 -15.36 16.07
CA SER A 115 33.09 -16.06 16.18
C SER A 115 32.84 -16.52 17.61
N PHE A 116 31.57 -16.56 18.00
CA PHE A 116 31.10 -17.19 19.21
C PHE A 116 30.30 -18.43 18.81
N LEU A 117 30.61 -19.57 19.42
CA LEU A 117 30.03 -20.88 19.18
C LEU A 117 29.52 -21.47 20.50
N GLY A 118 28.23 -21.37 20.78
CA GLY A 118 27.69 -21.86 22.04
C GLY A 118 28.16 -21.04 23.24
N GLY A 119 28.22 -19.70 23.09
CA GLY A 119 28.57 -18.76 24.15
C GLY A 119 30.03 -18.29 24.08
N GLY A 120 30.49 -17.64 25.15
CA GLY A 120 31.84 -17.11 25.29
C GLY A 120 31.83 -15.62 25.64
N THR A 121 32.95 -15.14 26.20
CA THR A 121 33.11 -13.74 26.62
C THR A 121 34.39 -13.15 26.04
N LEU A 122 34.27 -12.01 25.36
CA LEU A 122 35.39 -11.13 25.04
C LEU A 122 35.42 -10.01 26.06
N THR A 123 36.55 -9.83 26.75
CA THR A 123 36.75 -8.76 27.73
C THR A 123 37.90 -7.87 27.32
N ALA A 124 37.66 -6.56 27.19
CA ALA A 124 38.69 -5.55 27.09
C ALA A 124 39.02 -4.98 28.48
N VAL A 125 40.24 -5.20 28.95
CA VAL A 125 40.73 -4.75 30.27
C VAL A 125 41.74 -3.62 30.08
N GLY A 126 41.32 -2.38 30.31
CA GLY A 126 42.23 -1.24 30.52
C GLY A 126 42.73 -0.48 29.27
N GLY A 127 41.92 -0.29 28.23
CA GLY A 127 42.24 0.56 27.07
C GLY A 127 41.21 0.46 25.94
N ASP A 128 41.44 1.17 24.82
CA ASP A 128 40.64 1.14 23.59
C ASP A 128 40.85 -0.20 22.85
N ALA A 129 40.02 -1.21 23.13
CA ALA A 129 40.06 -2.44 22.34
C ALA A 129 39.54 -2.15 20.93
N THR A 130 40.47 -2.17 19.97
CA THR A 130 40.16 -2.08 18.55
C THR A 130 40.06 -3.50 18.00
N TRP A 131 39.02 -3.78 17.21
CA TRP A 131 38.86 -5.05 16.50
C TRP A 131 38.40 -4.74 15.07
N GLY A 132 39.08 -5.31 14.06
CA GLY A 132 38.72 -5.17 12.64
C GLY A 132 39.77 -4.52 11.74
N ALA A 133 41.05 -4.52 12.10
CA ALA A 133 42.10 -3.92 11.27
C ALA A 133 42.36 -4.76 10.04
N GLY A 134 42.00 -4.21 8.88
CA GLY A 134 42.29 -4.82 7.59
C GLY A 134 41.11 -5.60 7.05
N VAL A 135 40.26 -4.90 6.29
CA VAL A 135 39.37 -5.44 5.25
C VAL A 135 38.58 -6.70 5.66
N LEU A 136 37.30 -6.52 6.00
CA LEU A 136 36.27 -7.57 6.12
C LEU A 136 36.39 -8.49 7.35
N GLY A 137 36.45 -7.92 8.55
CA GLY A 137 36.21 -8.67 9.78
C GLY A 137 34.71 -8.85 10.07
N SER A 138 34.21 -10.09 10.06
CA SER A 138 32.88 -10.43 10.56
C SER A 138 32.96 -10.90 12.01
N LEU A 139 32.14 -10.33 12.89
CA LEU A 139 31.78 -10.94 14.16
C LEU A 139 30.58 -11.86 13.93
N SER A 140 30.70 -13.15 14.22
CA SER A 140 29.58 -14.09 14.06
C SER A 140 29.19 -14.72 15.40
N VAL A 141 27.90 -14.87 15.67
CA VAL A 141 27.40 -15.64 16.82
C VAL A 141 26.56 -16.81 16.32
N GLY A 142 26.86 -18.02 16.78
CA GLY A 142 26.20 -19.27 16.41
C GLY A 142 26.29 -20.35 17.52
N GLY A 143 25.57 -21.47 17.38
CA GLY A 143 25.62 -22.65 18.27
C GLY A 143 24.93 -22.50 19.64
N SER A 144 24.23 -23.52 20.13
CA SER A 144 23.22 -23.49 21.21
C SER A 144 23.70 -23.14 22.63
N SER A 145 23.82 -21.85 22.99
CA SER A 145 24.02 -21.41 24.38
C SER A 145 22.80 -20.69 24.94
N ALA A 146 22.40 -21.07 26.15
CA ALA A 146 21.30 -20.45 26.88
C ALA A 146 21.64 -19.09 27.52
N SER A 147 22.92 -18.67 27.52
CA SER A 147 23.39 -17.44 28.21
C SER A 147 23.87 -16.34 27.26
N GLY A 148 23.75 -16.55 25.94
CA GLY A 148 24.25 -15.62 24.93
C GLY A 148 25.78 -15.47 24.93
N SER A 149 26.28 -14.64 24.03
CA SER A 149 27.69 -14.25 23.93
C SER A 149 27.88 -12.83 24.47
N VAL A 150 29.02 -12.51 25.07
CA VAL A 150 29.23 -11.22 25.75
C VAL A 150 30.51 -10.52 25.27
N ILE A 151 30.40 -9.23 24.96
CA ILE A 151 31.52 -8.31 24.80
C ILE A 151 31.48 -7.31 25.97
N ASN A 152 32.54 -7.29 26.77
CA ASN A 152 32.67 -6.45 27.96
C ASN A 152 33.93 -5.58 27.89
N GLY A 153 33.92 -4.42 28.55
CA GLY A 153 35.04 -3.48 28.60
C GLY A 153 34.57 -2.02 28.63
N SER A 154 35.52 -1.08 28.65
CA SER A 154 35.19 0.35 28.61
C SER A 154 34.81 0.81 27.19
N TYR A 155 35.58 0.38 26.18
CA TYR A 155 35.36 0.73 24.77
C TYR A 155 35.55 -0.50 23.87
N PHE A 156 34.77 -0.56 22.79
CA PHE A 156 34.97 -1.48 21.67
C PHE A 156 34.86 -0.68 20.37
N ASN A 157 35.96 -0.57 19.63
CA ASN A 157 35.99 0.29 18.44
C ASN A 157 35.39 -0.41 17.21
N VAL A 158 34.56 0.33 16.47
CA VAL A 158 33.94 -0.15 15.23
C VAL A 158 34.65 0.45 14.03
N TRP A 159 35.08 -0.40 13.09
CA TRP A 159 35.68 0.02 11.81
C TRP A 159 34.63 0.18 10.70
N ASP A 160 34.97 0.91 9.63
CA ASP A 160 34.17 0.94 8.40
C ASP A 160 33.95 -0.48 7.83
N GLY A 161 32.67 -0.86 7.69
CA GLY A 161 32.26 -2.16 7.18
C GLY A 161 32.17 -3.27 8.22
N ALA A 162 32.32 -2.96 9.52
CA ALA A 162 32.17 -3.95 10.58
C ALA A 162 30.78 -4.60 10.54
N THR A 163 30.77 -5.94 10.52
CA THR A 163 29.53 -6.72 10.42
C THR A 163 29.39 -7.65 11.64
N PHE A 164 28.24 -7.57 12.28
CA PHE A 164 27.78 -8.42 13.39
C PHE A 164 26.71 -9.36 12.83
N ASN A 165 27.11 -10.58 12.49
CA ASN A 165 26.19 -11.64 12.10
C ASN A 165 25.73 -12.41 13.33
N VAL A 166 24.54 -12.10 13.83
CA VAL A 166 23.99 -12.71 15.03
C VAL A 166 22.86 -13.64 14.62
N ALA A 167 23.14 -14.95 14.59
CA ALA A 167 22.10 -15.95 14.40
C ALA A 167 21.20 -16.00 15.63
N ASP A 168 19.92 -16.34 15.42
CA ASP A 168 19.04 -16.74 16.52
C ASP A 168 19.40 -18.19 16.86
N VAL A 169 20.12 -18.35 17.96
CA VAL A 169 20.78 -19.60 18.31
C VAL A 169 19.85 -20.52 19.08
N THR A 170 18.99 -19.93 19.90
CA THR A 170 18.10 -20.60 20.86
C THR A 170 16.66 -20.66 20.37
N GLY A 171 16.29 -19.88 19.34
CA GLY A 171 14.91 -19.70 18.90
C GLY A 171 14.07 -18.96 19.93
N ASP A 172 14.71 -18.29 20.90
CA ASP A 172 14.06 -17.60 22.00
C ASP A 172 14.28 -16.08 21.92
N ALA A 173 13.66 -15.33 22.84
CA ALA A 173 13.76 -13.87 22.84
C ALA A 173 15.01 -13.35 23.59
N ASN A 174 15.88 -14.24 24.09
CA ASN A 174 17.02 -13.83 24.88
C ASN A 174 18.11 -13.18 24.01
N PRO A 175 19.00 -12.37 24.60
CA PRO A 175 20.16 -11.85 23.88
C PRO A 175 21.07 -12.96 23.36
N ASP A 176 21.29 -13.01 22.04
CA ASP A 176 22.30 -13.88 21.43
C ASP A 176 23.70 -13.27 21.55
N LEU A 177 23.79 -11.94 21.43
CA LEU A 177 25.02 -11.16 21.64
C LEU A 177 24.72 -9.95 22.51
N THR A 178 25.39 -9.82 23.65
CA THR A 178 25.34 -8.63 24.50
C THR A 178 26.65 -7.85 24.41
N VAL A 179 26.57 -6.57 24.08
CA VAL A 179 27.71 -5.65 24.07
C VAL A 179 27.56 -4.67 25.24
N SER A 180 28.24 -4.97 26.33
CA SER A 180 28.28 -4.15 27.54
C SER A 180 29.35 -3.05 27.48
N ALA A 181 30.22 -3.08 26.47
CA ALA A 181 31.19 -2.01 26.20
C ALA A 181 30.54 -0.85 25.42
N ALA A 182 31.07 0.37 25.56
CA ALA A 182 30.67 1.47 24.69
C ALA A 182 31.27 1.28 23.29
N LEU A 183 30.41 1.19 22.28
CA LEU A 183 30.80 1.18 20.88
C LEU A 183 31.22 2.59 20.47
N ALA A 184 32.52 2.77 20.19
CA ALA A 184 33.11 4.05 19.85
C ALA A 184 33.80 4.00 18.48
N LYS A 185 33.99 5.18 17.90
CA LYS A 185 34.84 5.36 16.71
C LYS A 185 36.21 5.85 17.17
N LEU A 186 37.25 5.38 16.51
CA LEU A 186 38.58 5.96 16.66
C LEU A 186 38.66 7.38 16.09
N ALA A 187 39.39 8.26 16.78
CA ALA A 187 39.50 9.68 16.43
C ALA A 187 40.00 9.97 15.00
N PHE A 188 40.72 9.03 14.37
CA PHE A 188 41.32 9.19 13.03
C PHE A 188 40.47 8.67 11.87
N GLN A 189 39.36 7.97 12.12
CA GLN A 189 38.49 7.52 11.05
C GLN A 189 37.64 8.68 10.55
N SER A 190 37.28 8.74 9.26
CA SER A 190 36.33 9.73 8.74
C SER A 190 34.89 9.26 8.89
N SER A 191 34.67 7.95 8.76
CA SER A 191 33.39 7.23 8.87
C SER A 191 33.60 5.92 9.63
N ALA A 192 32.55 5.41 10.28
CA ALA A 192 32.46 4.04 10.76
C ALA A 192 31.05 3.54 10.43
N SER A 193 30.89 2.28 10.01
CA SER A 193 29.57 1.70 9.73
C SER A 193 29.42 0.36 10.43
N LEU A 194 28.20 0.09 10.90
CA LEU A 194 27.86 -1.13 11.62
C LEU A 194 26.74 -1.84 10.87
N THR A 195 26.92 -3.11 10.54
CA THR A 195 25.86 -3.94 9.95
C THR A 195 25.52 -5.10 10.88
N LYS A 196 24.26 -5.19 11.32
CA LYS A 196 23.69 -6.34 12.02
C LYS A 196 22.96 -7.22 11.00
N THR A 197 23.32 -8.50 10.92
CA THR A 197 22.61 -9.52 10.11
C THR A 197 22.17 -10.70 10.98
N GLY A 198 21.36 -11.59 10.41
CA GLY A 198 20.87 -12.81 11.09
C GLY A 198 19.66 -12.56 11.98
N ALA A 199 18.93 -13.63 12.32
CA ALA A 199 17.65 -13.53 13.01
C ALA A 199 17.75 -13.17 14.51
N GLY A 200 18.94 -13.27 15.11
CA GLY A 200 19.13 -13.13 16.55
C GLY A 200 19.13 -11.68 17.05
N THR A 201 19.20 -11.53 18.37
CA THR A 201 19.17 -10.27 19.11
C THR A 201 20.59 -9.79 19.45
N LEU A 202 20.92 -8.58 19.00
CA LEU A 202 22.09 -7.82 19.47
C LEU A 202 21.65 -6.84 20.56
N THR A 203 22.08 -7.05 21.79
CA THR A 203 21.71 -6.23 22.95
C THR A 203 22.84 -5.26 23.31
N LEU A 204 22.51 -3.98 23.46
CA LEU A 204 23.43 -2.92 23.90
C LEU A 204 23.28 -2.67 25.40
N GLY A 205 24.36 -2.85 26.15
CA GLY A 205 24.37 -2.79 27.63
C GLY A 205 24.84 -1.48 28.24
N ALA A 206 25.64 -0.69 27.53
CA ALA A 206 26.19 0.60 27.98
C ALA A 206 25.53 1.80 27.29
N ASN A 207 25.83 3.01 27.78
CA ASN A 207 25.52 4.27 27.09
C ASN A 207 26.29 4.34 25.77
N ASN A 208 25.71 3.79 24.71
CA ASN A 208 26.36 3.68 23.42
C ASN A 208 26.16 4.96 22.62
N VAL A 209 27.17 5.81 22.66
CA VAL A 209 27.24 7.03 21.85
C VAL A 209 27.74 6.64 20.46
N LEU A 210 26.89 5.99 19.65
CA LEU A 210 27.22 5.60 18.27
C LEU A 210 27.29 6.83 17.33
N ASN A 211 27.40 8.05 17.88
CA ASN A 211 27.40 9.35 17.20
C ASN A 211 28.50 9.49 16.14
N ASN A 212 29.54 8.67 16.25
CA ASN A 212 30.65 8.68 15.32
C ASN A 212 30.54 7.54 14.29
N ILE A 213 29.59 6.61 14.45
CA ILE A 213 29.20 5.66 13.40
C ILE A 213 28.24 6.40 12.46
N SER A 214 28.65 6.55 11.21
CA SER A 214 27.92 7.31 10.20
C SER A 214 26.64 6.59 9.75
N THR A 215 26.65 5.25 9.75
CA THR A 215 25.50 4.43 9.31
C THR A 215 25.41 3.13 10.09
N ILE A 216 24.22 2.80 10.59
CA ILE A 216 23.89 1.52 11.20
C ILE A 216 22.88 0.81 10.29
N VAL A 217 23.13 -0.44 9.93
CA VAL A 217 22.24 -1.27 9.11
C VAL A 217 21.75 -2.45 9.95
N ILE A 218 20.44 -2.66 10.03
CA ILE A 218 19.81 -3.82 10.66
C ILE A 218 19.11 -4.64 9.58
N ALA A 219 19.78 -5.69 9.09
CA ALA A 219 19.31 -6.58 8.04
C ALA A 219 18.84 -7.91 8.65
N GLY A 220 17.66 -7.86 9.28
CA GLY A 220 17.06 -8.98 9.99
C GLY A 220 17.41 -9.03 11.48
N GLY A 221 16.57 -9.77 12.22
CA GLY A 221 16.67 -9.88 13.68
C GLY A 221 16.43 -8.55 14.38
N LYS A 222 17.07 -8.36 15.54
CA LYS A 222 16.76 -7.25 16.43
C LYS A 222 18.00 -6.60 17.03
N ILE A 223 17.96 -5.28 17.20
CA ILE A 223 18.80 -4.57 18.17
C ILE A 223 17.92 -4.21 19.38
N SER A 224 18.41 -4.53 20.57
CA SER A 224 17.74 -4.26 21.85
C SER A 224 18.68 -3.58 22.84
N GLN A 225 18.17 -3.20 24.00
CA GLN A 225 18.95 -2.63 25.11
C GLN A 225 18.74 -3.42 26.40
N THR A 226 19.74 -3.43 27.28
CA THR A 226 19.55 -3.97 28.63
C THR A 226 18.66 -3.05 29.46
N THR A 227 17.89 -3.61 30.38
CA THR A 227 17.24 -2.82 31.44
C THR A 227 18.29 -2.08 32.26
N GLY A 228 18.05 -0.81 32.62
CA GLY A 228 19.02 -0.03 33.38
C GLY A 228 19.01 1.47 33.06
N LEU A 229 20.15 2.14 33.26
CA LEU A 229 20.35 3.58 33.00
C LEU A 229 21.04 3.85 31.66
N SER A 230 20.88 2.93 30.70
CA SER A 230 21.58 2.98 29.41
C SER A 230 20.69 3.63 28.34
N TRP A 231 21.31 4.48 27.51
CA TRP A 231 20.70 5.04 26.30
C TRP A 231 21.69 4.97 25.14
N SER A 232 21.18 4.92 23.91
CA SER A 232 22.00 4.81 22.71
C SER A 232 21.56 5.81 21.64
N ARG A 233 22.50 6.45 20.95
CA ARG A 233 22.16 7.33 19.82
C ARG A 233 22.40 6.59 18.51
N LEU A 234 21.36 6.41 17.71
CA LEU A 234 21.39 5.75 16.40
C LEU A 234 21.30 6.85 15.33
N ASN A 235 22.44 7.31 14.79
CA ASN A 235 22.48 8.41 13.81
C ASN A 235 21.64 8.15 12.55
N ASN A 236 22.27 7.65 11.48
CA ASN A 236 21.56 7.17 10.30
C ASN A 236 21.34 5.67 10.47
N LEU A 237 20.09 5.28 10.35
CA LEU A 237 19.64 3.92 10.58
C LEU A 237 19.03 3.39 9.28
N THR A 238 19.50 2.24 8.81
CA THR A 238 18.92 1.52 7.68
C THR A 238 18.32 0.22 8.19
N LEU A 239 17.04 0.00 7.96
CA LEU A 239 16.32 -1.22 8.35
C LEU A 239 15.98 -2.03 7.09
N GLN A 240 16.35 -3.30 7.09
CA GLN A 240 16.09 -4.27 6.03
C GLN A 240 15.45 -5.53 6.62
N GLY A 241 14.19 -5.40 7.04
CA GLY A 241 13.48 -6.45 7.77
C GLY A 241 13.90 -6.61 9.24
N GLY A 242 14.50 -5.56 9.81
CA GLY A 242 15.05 -5.56 11.17
C GLY A 242 14.19 -4.82 12.19
N THR A 243 14.40 -5.12 13.46
CA THR A 243 13.69 -4.50 14.59
C THR A 243 14.63 -3.68 15.48
N VAL A 244 14.20 -2.48 15.87
CA VAL A 244 14.77 -1.75 17.02
C VAL A 244 13.79 -1.88 18.19
N GLU A 245 14.24 -2.52 19.25
CA GLU A 245 13.43 -2.73 20.44
C GLU A 245 13.90 -1.81 21.57
N SER A 246 12.98 -0.94 21.97
CA SER A 246 13.09 -0.17 23.21
C SER A 246 12.76 -1.06 24.40
N VAL A 247 13.59 -0.98 25.44
CA VAL A 247 13.38 -1.71 26.69
C VAL A 247 13.20 -0.70 27.80
N SER A 248 12.25 -0.95 28.71
CA SER A 248 12.03 -0.11 29.89
C SER A 248 13.33 0.11 30.66
N THR A 249 13.74 1.37 30.78
CA THR A 249 14.86 1.80 31.62
C THR A 249 14.36 2.12 33.04
N ALA A 250 15.25 2.08 34.03
CA ALA A 250 14.88 2.42 35.41
C ALA A 250 14.65 3.94 35.62
N LEU A 251 15.00 4.76 34.62
CA LEU A 251 14.80 6.21 34.64
C LEU A 251 13.54 6.55 33.87
N SER A 252 12.54 7.10 34.57
CA SER A 252 11.31 7.59 33.96
C SER A 252 11.46 8.80 33.03
N THR A 253 12.70 9.28 32.83
CA THR A 253 12.98 10.50 32.08
C THR A 253 13.78 10.27 30.80
N PHE A 254 14.51 9.18 30.61
CA PHE A 254 15.39 9.03 29.45
C PHE A 254 14.80 8.11 28.37
N GLY A 255 14.80 8.61 27.13
CA GLY A 255 14.54 7.77 25.96
C GLY A 255 15.64 6.74 25.77
N CYS A 256 15.24 5.52 25.39
CA CYS A 256 16.19 4.43 25.15
C CYS A 256 17.09 4.73 23.94
N TYR A 257 16.51 5.26 22.86
CA TYR A 257 17.24 5.62 21.65
C TYR A 257 17.01 7.08 21.27
N TRP A 258 18.04 7.69 20.67
CA TRP A 258 17.95 8.99 19.98
C TRP A 258 18.26 8.80 18.50
N ILE A 259 17.42 9.31 17.62
CA ILE A 259 17.58 9.16 16.17
C ILE A 259 17.65 10.54 15.50
N PRO A 260 18.82 11.19 15.49
CA PRO A 260 18.98 12.52 14.91
C PRO A 260 19.14 12.51 13.39
N GLY A 261 19.47 11.37 12.79
CA GLY A 261 19.68 11.24 11.35
C GLY A 261 18.45 10.70 10.62
N THR A 262 18.70 10.08 9.47
CA THR A 262 17.64 9.48 8.65
C THR A 262 17.43 8.02 9.02
N VAL A 263 16.16 7.62 9.21
CA VAL A 263 15.73 6.22 9.19
C VAL A 263 15.37 5.86 7.76
N THR A 264 16.06 4.88 7.17
CA THR A 264 15.81 4.37 5.83
C THR A 264 15.29 2.95 5.91
N VAL A 265 14.13 2.67 5.31
CA VAL A 265 13.63 1.29 5.17
C VAL A 265 13.84 0.82 3.73
N SER A 266 14.43 -0.36 3.60
CA SER A 266 14.71 -1.03 2.32
C SER A 266 14.67 -2.55 2.51
N GLY A 267 15.13 -3.32 1.53
CA GLY A 267 15.06 -4.78 1.58
C GLY A 267 13.71 -5.30 1.07
N SER A 268 13.24 -6.42 1.62
CA SER A 268 12.08 -7.17 1.12
C SER A 268 11.09 -7.59 2.21
N ALA A 269 11.18 -6.99 3.40
CA ALA A 269 10.33 -7.30 4.54
C ALA A 269 10.11 -6.05 5.41
N PRO A 270 8.94 -5.91 6.05
CA PRO A 270 8.67 -4.82 6.98
C PRO A 270 9.69 -4.76 8.11
N SER A 271 9.93 -3.55 8.60
CA SER A 271 10.79 -3.28 9.75
C SER A 271 9.99 -2.72 10.91
N TYR A 272 10.55 -2.77 12.12
CA TYR A 272 9.78 -2.52 13.33
C TYR A 272 10.54 -1.67 14.34
N PHE A 273 9.84 -0.74 14.98
CA PHE A 273 10.22 -0.17 16.27
C PHE A 273 9.24 -0.69 17.33
N THR A 274 9.77 -1.44 18.30
CA THR A 274 8.95 -2.10 19.32
C THR A 274 9.34 -1.67 20.73
N THR A 275 8.53 -2.07 21.71
CA THR A 275 8.74 -1.84 23.13
C THR A 275 8.57 -3.12 23.93
N VAL A 276 9.43 -3.36 24.92
CA VAL A 276 9.29 -4.42 25.92
C VAL A 276 9.48 -3.89 27.35
N GLY A 277 8.49 -4.17 28.21
CA GLY A 277 8.45 -3.72 29.60
C GLY A 277 7.29 -2.75 29.89
N SER A 278 7.13 -2.37 31.15
CA SER A 278 5.97 -1.60 31.65
C SER A 278 6.30 -0.17 32.14
N GLY A 279 7.52 0.34 31.90
CA GLY A 279 7.94 1.69 32.29
C GLY A 279 7.84 2.74 31.18
N VAL A 280 8.46 3.91 31.41
CA VAL A 280 8.54 4.99 30.42
C VAL A 280 9.48 4.58 29.30
N GLN A 281 8.95 4.50 28.09
CA GLN A 281 9.61 3.90 26.94
C GLN A 281 9.33 4.76 25.72
N PHE A 282 10.34 5.44 25.21
CA PHE A 282 10.23 6.15 23.93
C PHE A 282 11.55 6.14 23.17
N ILE A 283 11.41 6.25 21.85
CA ILE A 283 12.49 6.56 20.92
C ILE A 283 12.40 8.05 20.62
N ASN A 284 13.48 8.79 20.87
CA ASN A 284 13.51 10.22 20.66
C ASN A 284 13.85 10.58 19.23
N LEU A 285 13.08 11.53 18.69
CA LEU A 285 13.37 12.19 17.43
C LEU A 285 14.37 13.34 17.65
N GLY A 286 15.23 13.57 16.67
CA GLY A 286 16.25 14.61 16.70
C GLY A 286 17.45 14.30 17.59
N ASP A 287 18.30 15.30 17.79
CA ASP A 287 19.50 15.22 18.63
C ASP A 287 19.26 15.78 20.03
N LEU A 288 20.09 15.35 20.98
CA LEU A 288 20.05 15.73 22.38
C LEU A 288 20.09 17.25 22.56
N GLY A 289 19.01 17.80 23.12
CA GLY A 289 18.88 19.25 23.38
C GLY A 289 18.64 20.11 22.13
N SER A 290 18.37 19.50 20.96
CA SER A 290 18.01 20.25 19.76
C SER A 290 16.56 20.74 19.84
N SER A 291 16.37 22.05 19.86
CA SER A 291 15.05 22.71 19.81
C SER A 291 14.53 22.92 18.37
N SER A 292 15.17 22.31 17.36
CA SER A 292 14.75 22.43 15.96
C SER A 292 15.23 21.23 15.12
N GLY A 293 14.60 21.02 13.97
CA GLY A 293 14.91 19.93 13.04
C GLY A 293 13.85 18.84 13.01
N ALA A 294 14.11 17.77 12.27
CA ALA A 294 13.23 16.61 12.19
C ALA A 294 14.04 15.34 11.89
N THR A 295 13.55 14.21 12.39
CA THR A 295 14.03 12.89 11.95
C THR A 295 13.31 12.55 10.65
N THR A 296 14.08 12.26 9.59
CA THR A 296 13.52 11.82 8.32
C THR A 296 13.33 10.31 8.33
N PHE A 297 12.11 9.85 8.05
CA PHE A 297 11.76 8.47 7.79
C PHE A 297 11.58 8.30 6.29
N ASN A 298 12.62 7.79 5.62
CA ASN A 298 12.60 7.44 4.21
C ASN A 298 12.21 5.96 4.04
N VAL A 299 10.92 5.72 3.85
CA VAL A 299 10.35 4.37 3.85
C VAL A 299 10.07 3.93 2.42
N ALA A 300 10.80 2.92 1.92
CA ALA A 300 10.46 2.26 0.66
C ALA A 300 9.24 1.33 0.84
N ASP A 301 8.50 1.11 -0.24
CA ASP A 301 7.48 0.07 -0.30
C ASP A 301 8.18 -1.28 -0.48
N VAL A 302 8.49 -1.93 0.65
CA VAL A 302 9.19 -3.22 0.69
C VAL A 302 8.23 -4.40 0.68
N THR A 303 6.94 -4.15 0.95
CA THR A 303 5.88 -5.16 0.87
C THR A 303 5.26 -5.26 -0.53
N GLY A 304 5.36 -4.22 -1.35
CA GLY A 304 4.72 -4.12 -2.66
C GLY A 304 3.19 -3.98 -2.55
N SER A 305 2.69 -3.41 -1.46
CA SER A 305 1.26 -3.39 -1.11
C SER A 305 0.88 -2.18 -0.25
N ALA A 306 -0.40 -2.07 0.12
CA ALA A 306 -0.85 -1.05 1.07
C ALA A 306 -0.51 -1.37 2.55
N ALA A 307 0.11 -2.53 2.84
CA ALA A 307 0.54 -2.87 4.17
C ALA A 307 1.65 -1.91 4.67
N ALA A 308 1.83 -1.82 5.99
CA ALA A 308 2.89 -1.02 6.57
C ALA A 308 4.29 -1.62 6.30
N ASP A 309 5.24 -0.76 5.94
CA ASP A 309 6.63 -1.11 5.68
C ASP A 309 7.53 -0.81 6.89
N LEU A 310 7.16 0.19 7.67
CA LEU A 310 7.71 0.47 9.00
C LEU A 310 6.58 0.60 10.01
N ILE A 311 6.55 -0.31 10.98
CA ILE A 311 5.57 -0.30 12.06
C ILE A 311 6.25 0.21 13.34
N VAL A 312 5.69 1.26 13.94
CA VAL A 312 6.20 1.88 15.17
C VAL A 312 5.15 1.74 16.26
N SER A 313 5.34 0.73 17.12
CA SER A 313 4.48 0.45 18.27
C SER A 313 5.00 1.05 19.58
N THR A 314 6.20 1.63 19.54
CA THR A 314 6.77 2.44 20.63
C THR A 314 6.41 3.92 20.51
N THR A 315 6.37 4.63 21.63
CA THR A 315 6.18 6.08 21.62
C THR A 315 7.38 6.78 20.98
N LEU A 316 7.12 7.62 19.96
CA LEU A 316 8.10 8.60 19.51
C LEU A 316 7.98 9.88 20.34
N GLY A 317 9.10 10.42 20.82
CA GLY A 317 9.12 11.57 21.74
C GLY A 317 10.25 12.56 21.51
N ASN A 318 10.32 13.59 22.36
CA ASN A 318 11.44 14.53 22.48
C ASN A 318 11.94 14.70 23.93
N GLU A 319 11.48 13.84 24.85
CA GLU A 319 11.72 13.94 26.29
C GLU A 319 13.09 13.36 26.69
N PRO A 320 13.71 13.76 27.82
CA PRO A 320 13.29 14.78 28.78
C PRO A 320 13.92 16.16 28.49
N PHE A 321 14.79 16.27 27.48
CA PHE A 321 15.66 17.44 27.27
C PHE A 321 15.04 18.53 26.38
N GLY A 322 13.71 18.55 26.27
CA GLY A 322 12.97 19.72 25.78
C GLY A 322 13.21 20.09 24.30
N GLY A 323 13.42 19.10 23.44
CA GLY A 323 13.48 19.31 22.00
C GLY A 323 12.09 19.47 21.38
N SER A 324 12.04 19.97 20.15
CA SER A 324 10.83 19.99 19.31
C SER A 324 11.13 19.43 17.93
N ALA A 325 11.96 18.40 17.87
CA ALA A 325 12.28 17.74 16.61
C ALA A 325 11.04 17.02 16.10
N GLY A 326 10.72 17.30 14.84
CA GLY A 326 9.56 16.74 14.16
C GLY A 326 9.83 15.43 13.44
N LEU A 327 8.87 15.04 12.63
CA LEU A 327 8.91 13.86 11.77
C LEU A 327 8.77 14.29 10.31
N VAL A 328 9.63 13.78 9.43
CA VAL A 328 9.46 13.95 7.97
C VAL A 328 9.34 12.58 7.34
N LYS A 329 8.18 12.27 6.75
CA LYS A 329 7.94 11.03 6.02
C LYS A 329 8.21 11.23 4.52
N THR A 330 9.15 10.46 3.99
CA THR A 330 9.48 10.36 2.56
C THR A 330 9.46 8.89 2.11
N GLY A 331 9.73 8.66 0.83
CA GLY A 331 9.69 7.32 0.22
C GLY A 331 8.27 6.85 -0.03
N ALA A 332 8.12 5.90 -0.97
CA ALA A 332 6.81 5.47 -1.47
C ALA A 332 6.00 4.60 -0.49
N GLY A 333 6.66 3.96 0.48
CA GLY A 333 6.03 3.02 1.40
C GLY A 333 5.22 3.69 2.51
N THR A 334 4.67 2.85 3.39
CA THR A 334 3.82 3.24 4.51
C THR A 334 4.58 3.20 5.83
N LEU A 335 4.58 4.33 6.55
CA LEU A 335 4.99 4.42 7.96
C LEU A 335 3.75 4.37 8.84
N GLU A 336 3.67 3.41 9.74
CA GLU A 336 2.56 3.25 10.68
C GLU A 336 2.98 3.59 12.12
N LEU A 337 2.22 4.48 12.75
CA LEU A 337 2.38 4.88 14.15
C LEU A 337 1.20 4.37 14.98
N GLU A 338 1.43 3.38 15.83
CA GLU A 338 0.39 2.73 16.65
C GLU A 338 0.33 3.32 18.07
N ALA A 339 1.44 3.91 18.55
CA ALA A 339 1.56 4.40 19.92
C ALA A 339 1.06 5.84 20.11
N ASN A 340 0.98 6.27 21.37
CA ASN A 340 0.70 7.66 21.73
C ASN A 340 2.00 8.48 21.67
N ASN A 341 2.26 9.10 20.52
CA ASN A 341 3.47 9.86 20.26
C ASN A 341 3.42 11.22 20.98
N SER A 342 4.52 11.56 21.67
CA SER A 342 4.65 12.75 22.50
C SER A 342 5.54 13.84 21.91
N TYR A 343 6.16 13.60 20.75
CA TYR A 343 6.98 14.62 20.09
C TYR A 343 6.12 15.84 19.70
N THR A 344 6.71 17.03 19.80
CA THR A 344 5.99 18.31 19.62
C THR A 344 6.36 19.04 18.34
N GLY A 345 7.44 18.61 17.67
CA GLY A 345 7.81 19.15 16.36
C GLY A 345 6.80 18.81 15.25
N ASN A 346 6.89 19.57 14.15
CA ASN A 346 5.97 19.39 13.02
C ASN A 346 6.13 18.02 12.35
N THR A 347 5.03 17.48 11.86
CA THR A 347 5.00 16.29 11.02
C THR A 347 4.78 16.68 9.57
N THR A 348 5.69 16.31 8.68
CA THR A 348 5.56 16.56 7.24
C THR A 348 5.49 15.23 6.50
N VAL A 349 4.41 15.01 5.75
CA VAL A 349 4.26 13.87 4.85
C VAL A 349 4.56 14.34 3.43
N SER A 350 5.76 14.03 2.94
CA SER A 350 6.23 14.49 1.63
C SER A 350 6.02 13.46 0.52
N ALA A 351 5.94 12.16 0.86
CA ALA A 351 5.67 11.08 -0.07
C ALA A 351 5.19 9.81 0.67
N GLY A 352 4.45 8.95 -0.05
CA GLY A 352 3.91 7.70 0.48
C GLY A 352 2.87 7.96 1.58
N ALA A 353 2.60 6.96 2.42
CA ALA A 353 1.60 7.07 3.47
C ALA A 353 2.22 7.20 4.87
N LEU A 354 1.65 8.10 5.67
CA LEU A 354 1.76 8.10 7.12
C LEU A 354 0.42 7.64 7.69
N ARG A 355 0.39 6.42 8.25
CA ARG A 355 -0.75 5.86 8.94
C ARG A 355 -0.65 6.13 10.43
N VAL A 356 -1.62 6.81 10.99
CA VAL A 356 -1.71 7.09 12.43
C VAL A 356 -2.88 6.30 13.00
N ASN A 357 -2.56 5.22 13.71
CA ASN A 357 -3.52 4.40 14.47
C ASN A 357 -3.44 4.68 15.98
N GLY A 358 -2.35 5.31 16.43
CA GLY A 358 -2.20 5.86 17.78
C GLY A 358 -2.58 7.34 17.87
N THR A 359 -1.78 8.14 18.56
CA THR A 359 -2.02 9.59 18.73
C THR A 359 -0.80 10.42 18.35
N LEU A 360 -1.03 11.60 17.76
CA LEU A 360 -0.03 12.68 17.65
C LEU A 360 -0.33 13.79 18.66
N HIS A 361 0.72 14.34 19.28
CA HIS A 361 0.59 15.40 20.27
C HIS A 361 -0.08 16.67 19.71
N ALA A 362 -0.80 17.42 20.55
CA ALA A 362 -1.56 18.61 20.16
C ALA A 362 -0.71 19.74 19.57
N ALA A 363 0.57 19.82 19.95
CA ALA A 363 1.52 20.78 19.41
C ALA A 363 2.11 20.37 18.04
N SER A 364 2.00 19.10 17.63
CA SER A 364 2.57 18.61 16.38
C SER A 364 1.65 18.93 15.21
N ALA A 365 1.92 20.03 14.51
CA ALA A 365 1.20 20.38 13.30
C ALA A 365 1.56 19.42 12.15
N VAL A 366 0.57 18.92 11.42
CA VAL A 366 0.74 18.00 10.29
C VAL A 366 0.56 18.74 8.97
N THR A 367 1.53 18.61 8.07
CA THR A 367 1.45 19.08 6.69
C THR A 367 1.56 17.89 5.74
N VAL A 368 0.58 17.71 4.87
CA VAL A 368 0.58 16.69 3.81
C VAL A 368 0.85 17.40 2.49
N GLN A 369 2.00 17.12 1.89
CA GLN A 369 2.44 17.71 0.63
C GLN A 369 1.98 16.86 -0.56
N SER A 370 2.26 17.34 -1.77
CA SER A 370 1.97 16.60 -3.00
C SER A 370 2.64 15.22 -3.02
N GLY A 371 1.86 14.17 -3.25
CA GLY A 371 2.33 12.78 -3.24
C GLY A 371 2.39 12.12 -1.87
N GLY A 372 2.07 12.84 -0.79
CA GLY A 372 1.90 12.31 0.56
C GLY A 372 0.44 11.96 0.88
N THR A 373 0.24 10.95 1.72
CA THR A 373 -1.06 10.56 2.27
C THR A 373 -1.00 10.52 3.80
N LEU A 374 -1.93 11.19 4.47
CA LEU A 374 -2.22 10.97 5.89
C LEU A 374 -3.45 10.07 6.01
N GLU A 375 -3.32 8.97 6.72
CA GLU A 375 -4.39 7.99 6.91
C GLU A 375 -4.38 7.36 8.32
N GLY A 376 -5.29 6.42 8.58
CA GLY A 376 -5.37 5.65 9.83
C GLY A 376 -6.61 5.93 10.66
N THR A 377 -6.71 5.27 11.81
CA THR A 377 -7.88 5.30 12.69
C THR A 377 -7.65 6.01 14.03
N GLY A 378 -6.51 6.69 14.15
CA GLY A 378 -6.04 7.31 15.38
C GLY A 378 -6.53 8.74 15.58
N THR A 379 -5.79 9.47 16.42
CA THR A 379 -6.06 10.88 16.74
C THR A 379 -4.90 11.79 16.35
N ILE A 380 -5.19 12.80 15.54
CA ILE A 380 -4.26 13.88 15.22
C ILE A 380 -4.53 15.05 16.16
N GLY A 381 -3.62 15.28 17.10
CA GLY A 381 -3.76 16.35 18.09
C GLY A 381 -3.65 17.75 17.50
N GLY A 382 -2.66 17.97 16.62
CA GLY A 382 -2.35 19.29 16.07
C GLY A 382 -3.17 19.64 14.82
N THR A 383 -2.90 20.83 14.27
CA THR A 383 -3.54 21.30 13.03
C THR A 383 -3.13 20.44 11.84
N VAL A 384 -4.03 20.26 10.88
CA VAL A 384 -3.77 19.49 9.65
C VAL A 384 -3.90 20.40 8.42
N ALA A 385 -2.86 20.48 7.61
CA ALA A 385 -2.89 21.16 6.32
C ALA A 385 -2.62 20.14 5.19
N VAL A 386 -3.64 19.85 4.39
CA VAL A 386 -3.53 18.98 3.21
C VAL A 386 -3.37 19.86 1.99
N GLN A 387 -2.15 19.95 1.46
CA GLN A 387 -1.84 20.79 0.31
C GLN A 387 -2.36 20.15 -0.99
N ALA A 388 -2.37 20.94 -2.07
CA ALA A 388 -2.73 20.44 -3.39
C ALA A 388 -1.86 19.22 -3.77
N GLY A 389 -2.53 18.13 -4.19
CA GLY A 389 -1.89 16.86 -4.52
C GLY A 389 -1.53 15.96 -3.33
N GLY A 390 -1.78 16.39 -2.08
CA GLY A 390 -1.75 15.51 -0.91
C GLY A 390 -3.11 14.83 -0.67
N THR A 391 -3.13 13.75 0.10
CA THR A 391 -4.33 12.97 0.39
C THR A 391 -4.59 12.82 1.89
N LEU A 392 -5.86 12.88 2.29
CA LEU A 392 -6.35 12.53 3.61
C LEU A 392 -7.35 11.38 3.49
N ALA A 393 -7.21 10.33 4.30
CA ALA A 393 -8.14 9.20 4.35
C ALA A 393 -8.38 8.78 5.81
N ALA A 394 -9.50 8.12 6.08
CA ALA A 394 -9.71 7.42 7.34
C ALA A 394 -9.42 5.93 7.15
N GLY A 395 -8.69 5.33 8.07
CA GLY A 395 -8.34 3.90 8.04
C GLY A 395 -7.48 3.47 6.84
N SER A 396 -7.33 2.14 6.70
CA SER A 396 -6.83 1.43 5.50
C SER A 396 -7.95 0.62 4.81
N SER A 397 -9.16 0.81 5.32
CA SER A 397 -10.50 0.40 4.92
C SER A 397 -11.44 1.32 5.71
N ILE A 398 -12.75 1.14 5.58
CA ILE A 398 -13.77 1.81 6.41
C ILE A 398 -13.33 1.94 7.89
N GLY A 399 -13.07 3.18 8.32
CA GLY A 399 -12.54 3.52 9.63
C GLY A 399 -12.86 4.94 10.07
N THR A 400 -12.41 5.31 11.27
CA THR A 400 -12.65 6.64 11.83
C THR A 400 -11.34 7.32 12.20
N LEU A 401 -11.07 8.50 11.64
CA LEU A 401 -9.92 9.35 11.99
C LEU A 401 -10.40 10.57 12.77
N ILE A 402 -9.74 10.90 13.88
CA ILE A 402 -10.07 12.09 14.70
C ILE A 402 -9.01 13.17 14.49
N ILE A 403 -9.44 14.41 14.21
CA ILE A 403 -8.56 15.56 14.08
C ILE A 403 -8.99 16.64 15.09
N ASN A 404 -8.18 16.82 16.14
CA ASN A 404 -8.44 17.77 17.21
C ASN A 404 -8.05 19.20 16.87
N GLY A 405 -7.00 19.39 16.08
CA GLY A 405 -6.63 20.70 15.55
C GLY A 405 -7.50 21.12 14.37
N ALA A 406 -7.42 22.40 13.98
CA ALA A 406 -8.10 22.86 12.77
C ALA A 406 -7.51 22.20 11.51
N ALA A 407 -8.37 21.87 10.55
CA ALA A 407 -7.98 21.28 9.27
C ALA A 407 -8.19 22.26 8.10
N THR A 408 -7.24 22.33 7.17
CA THR A 408 -7.36 23.05 5.89
C THR A 408 -7.09 22.11 4.74
N LEU A 409 -8.07 21.93 3.84
CA LEU A 409 -8.05 20.90 2.81
C LEU A 409 -7.99 21.52 1.41
N SER A 410 -6.81 21.47 0.79
CA SER A 410 -6.57 21.84 -0.62
C SER A 410 -6.25 20.65 -1.52
N GLY A 411 -6.00 19.47 -0.95
CA GLY A 411 -5.75 18.22 -1.65
C GLY A 411 -7.00 17.34 -1.80
N THR A 412 -6.81 16.02 -1.80
CA THR A 412 -7.89 15.04 -1.90
C THR A 412 -8.27 14.51 -0.52
N VAL A 413 -9.56 14.41 -0.23
CA VAL A 413 -10.10 13.57 0.81
C VAL A 413 -10.62 12.30 0.14
N ALA A 414 -10.07 11.15 0.52
CA ALA A 414 -10.52 9.84 0.07
C ALA A 414 -11.43 9.22 1.15
N ALA A 415 -12.58 8.71 0.74
CA ALA A 415 -13.53 8.06 1.63
C ALA A 415 -14.10 6.80 0.98
N GLU A 416 -14.21 5.74 1.76
CA GLU A 416 -14.83 4.48 1.37
C GLU A 416 -16.27 4.40 1.91
N VAL A 417 -17.17 3.85 1.10
CA VAL A 417 -18.55 3.49 1.51
C VAL A 417 -18.84 2.05 1.14
N ALA A 418 -19.69 1.38 1.90
CA ALA A 418 -20.12 0.01 1.62
C ALA A 418 -21.59 -0.20 1.94
N ASN A 419 -22.16 -1.27 1.41
CA ASN A 419 -23.55 -1.63 1.65
C ASN A 419 -23.82 -1.82 3.17
N GLY A 420 -24.86 -1.17 3.70
CA GLY A 420 -25.23 -1.25 5.12
C GLY A 420 -24.64 -0.11 5.95
N PRO A 421 -25.21 1.11 5.78
CA PRO A 421 -24.59 2.45 5.94
C PRO A 421 -23.16 2.53 6.52
N SER A 422 -22.22 1.77 5.96
CA SER A 422 -20.84 1.72 6.45
C SER A 422 -20.01 2.68 5.63
N ALA A 423 -19.29 3.58 6.27
CA ALA A 423 -18.45 4.56 5.61
C ALA A 423 -17.25 4.95 6.46
N ASP A 424 -16.21 5.42 5.79
CA ASP A 424 -15.18 6.22 6.45
C ASP A 424 -15.78 7.45 7.11
N LEU A 425 -15.23 7.78 8.28
CA LEU A 425 -15.60 8.96 9.05
C LEU A 425 -14.36 9.74 9.43
N ILE A 426 -14.32 11.04 9.12
CA ILE A 426 -13.34 11.97 9.67
C ILE A 426 -14.03 12.92 10.63
N SER A 427 -13.63 12.89 11.90
CA SER A 427 -14.15 13.78 12.94
C SER A 427 -13.26 15.01 13.08
N PHE A 428 -13.69 16.15 12.53
CA PHE A 428 -13.00 17.44 12.60
C PHE A 428 -13.40 18.21 13.87
N VAL A 429 -12.91 17.77 15.01
CA VAL A 429 -13.19 18.41 16.32
C VAL A 429 -12.72 19.88 16.34
N GLY A 430 -11.55 20.17 15.74
CA GLY A 430 -11.04 21.54 15.59
C GLY A 430 -11.65 22.34 14.44
N GLY A 431 -12.59 21.76 13.70
CA GLY A 431 -13.21 22.31 12.50
C GLY A 431 -12.37 22.13 11.23
N ALA A 432 -13.02 22.21 10.06
CA ALA A 432 -12.39 22.07 8.76
C ALA A 432 -12.77 23.19 7.79
N THR A 433 -11.79 23.66 7.02
CA THR A 433 -12.00 24.44 5.80
C THR A 433 -11.82 23.54 4.58
N LEU A 434 -12.93 23.25 3.92
CA LEU A 434 -13.04 22.41 2.73
C LEU A 434 -12.69 23.21 1.49
N GLY A 435 -11.94 22.60 0.56
CA GLY A 435 -11.46 23.26 -0.65
C GLY A 435 -11.24 22.31 -1.81
N GLY A 436 -10.30 21.36 -1.70
CA GLY A 436 -9.88 20.49 -2.81
C GLY A 436 -10.93 19.49 -3.33
N THR A 437 -10.58 18.22 -3.39
CA THR A 437 -11.43 17.17 -4.00
C THR A 437 -11.94 16.19 -2.94
N LEU A 438 -13.22 15.85 -2.97
CA LEU A 438 -13.72 14.65 -2.28
C LEU A 438 -13.80 13.51 -3.30
N THR A 439 -13.17 12.38 -2.99
CA THR A 439 -13.30 11.14 -3.77
C THR A 439 -13.91 10.06 -2.90
N VAL A 440 -15.05 9.54 -3.31
CA VAL A 440 -15.75 8.45 -2.64
C VAL A 440 -15.62 7.18 -3.48
N THR A 441 -15.27 6.07 -2.86
CA THR A 441 -15.21 4.74 -3.49
C THR A 441 -16.20 3.79 -2.83
N ALA A 442 -16.97 3.06 -3.65
CA ALA A 442 -17.94 2.08 -3.16
C ALA A 442 -17.34 0.67 -3.14
N ASN A 443 -17.26 0.07 -1.95
CA ASN A 443 -16.86 -1.31 -1.74
C ASN A 443 -18.09 -2.22 -1.80
N GLY A 444 -18.52 -2.52 -3.03
CA GLY A 444 -19.70 -3.34 -3.32
C GLY A 444 -20.88 -2.55 -3.87
N THR A 445 -22.00 -3.23 -4.08
CA THR A 445 -23.22 -2.61 -4.64
C THR A 445 -23.97 -1.85 -3.56
N LEU A 446 -24.15 -0.54 -3.78
CA LEU A 446 -24.95 0.32 -2.90
C LEU A 446 -26.44 0.12 -3.17
N THR A 447 -27.26 0.31 -2.14
CA THR A 447 -28.72 0.25 -2.25
C THR A 447 -29.30 1.66 -2.25
N ASN A 448 -30.30 1.89 -3.10
CA ASN A 448 -31.01 3.17 -3.19
C ASN A 448 -31.53 3.62 -1.81
N GLY A 449 -31.35 4.90 -1.47
CA GLY A 449 -31.76 5.53 -0.21
C GLY A 449 -30.77 5.36 0.94
N GLN A 450 -29.63 4.70 0.74
CA GLN A 450 -28.59 4.62 1.77
C GLN A 450 -27.96 5.99 2.02
N THR A 451 -27.74 6.31 3.30
CA THR A 451 -27.09 7.55 3.73
C THR A 451 -25.80 7.21 4.47
N PHE A 452 -24.75 7.98 4.21
CA PHE A 452 -23.42 7.80 4.73
C PHE A 452 -22.97 9.11 5.37
N ASN A 453 -22.58 9.05 6.65
CA ASN A 453 -21.92 10.17 7.31
C ASN A 453 -20.42 10.07 7.08
N LEU A 454 -19.85 11.02 6.35
CA LEU A 454 -18.41 11.07 6.07
C LEU A 454 -17.65 11.98 7.02
N PHE A 455 -18.32 13.00 7.60
CA PHE A 455 -17.66 14.07 8.34
C PHE A 455 -18.45 14.51 9.57
N ASP A 456 -17.78 14.57 10.71
CA ASP A 456 -18.30 15.24 11.90
C ASP A 456 -17.53 16.53 12.19
N GLY A 457 -18.17 17.46 12.90
CA GLY A 457 -17.55 18.70 13.38
C GLY A 457 -18.03 19.96 12.63
N SER A 458 -17.31 21.08 12.85
CA SER A 458 -17.65 22.36 12.21
C SER A 458 -17.02 22.44 10.82
N LEU A 459 -17.85 22.50 9.77
CA LEU A 459 -17.41 22.55 8.38
C LEU A 459 -17.59 23.96 7.80
N SER A 460 -16.63 24.40 6.99
CA SER A 460 -16.68 25.66 6.25
C SER A 460 -16.04 25.50 4.88
N GLY A 461 -16.34 26.39 3.93
CA GLY A 461 -15.91 26.22 2.54
C GLY A 461 -16.68 25.10 1.82
N MET A 462 -16.19 24.69 0.65
CA MET A 462 -16.78 23.65 -0.19
C MET A 462 -15.68 22.91 -0.95
N PHE A 463 -15.90 21.64 -1.28
CA PHE A 463 -15.01 20.94 -2.22
C PHE A 463 -15.20 21.51 -3.62
N ALA A 464 -14.09 21.78 -4.31
CA ALA A 464 -14.06 22.23 -5.70
C ALA A 464 -14.47 21.11 -6.67
N THR A 465 -14.33 19.84 -6.26
CA THR A 465 -14.69 18.68 -7.08
C THR A 465 -15.19 17.53 -6.21
N LEU A 466 -16.26 16.87 -6.67
CA LEU A 466 -16.81 15.66 -6.07
C LEU A 466 -16.69 14.51 -7.07
N ASN A 467 -15.89 13.50 -6.75
CA ASN A 467 -15.76 12.26 -7.50
C ASN A 467 -16.55 11.18 -6.76
N LEU A 468 -17.79 10.95 -7.18
CA LEU A 468 -18.69 10.00 -6.52
C LEU A 468 -18.92 8.76 -7.41
N PRO A 469 -19.09 7.56 -6.84
CA PRO A 469 -19.37 6.33 -7.60
C PRO A 469 -20.65 6.47 -8.43
N GLY A 470 -20.60 6.11 -9.72
CA GLY A 470 -21.71 6.33 -10.66
C GLY A 470 -21.85 7.77 -11.16
N GLY A 471 -21.14 8.74 -10.57
CA GLY A 471 -21.26 10.16 -10.89
C GLY A 471 -22.23 10.91 -9.96
N PRO A 472 -22.17 12.25 -9.95
CA PRO A 472 -22.85 13.06 -8.93
C PRO A 472 -24.39 13.07 -9.05
N ALA A 473 -24.96 12.64 -10.18
CA ALA A 473 -26.41 12.57 -10.35
C ALA A 473 -27.06 11.57 -9.37
N HIS A 474 -26.35 10.49 -9.02
CA HIS A 474 -26.82 9.46 -8.11
C HIS A 474 -26.64 9.79 -6.62
N TRP A 475 -26.30 11.03 -6.28
CA TRP A 475 -25.97 11.40 -4.91
C TRP A 475 -26.65 12.68 -4.49
N ASN A 476 -27.42 12.60 -3.40
CA ASN A 476 -27.84 13.78 -2.67
C ASN A 476 -26.71 14.24 -1.74
N THR A 477 -26.13 15.40 -2.05
CA THR A 477 -25.02 16.00 -1.29
C THR A 477 -25.44 17.28 -0.57
N SER A 478 -26.74 17.56 -0.47
CA SER A 478 -27.26 18.80 0.16
C SER A 478 -26.88 18.93 1.63
N ALA A 479 -26.66 17.80 2.32
CA ALA A 479 -26.27 17.75 3.73
C ALA A 479 -24.74 17.67 3.94
N LEU A 480 -23.94 17.49 2.87
CA LEU A 480 -22.50 17.25 2.96
C LEU A 480 -21.76 18.36 3.73
N TYR A 481 -22.14 19.61 3.50
CA TYR A 481 -21.47 20.76 4.09
C TYR A 481 -22.05 21.21 5.43
N SER A 482 -23.20 20.66 5.84
CA SER A 482 -23.87 20.99 7.11
C SER A 482 -23.73 19.91 8.16
N SER A 483 -23.80 18.64 7.77
CA SER A 483 -23.74 17.47 8.66
C SER A 483 -22.78 16.38 8.18
N GLY A 484 -22.07 16.58 7.07
CA GLY A 484 -21.13 15.58 6.53
C GLY A 484 -21.79 14.40 5.80
N GLU A 485 -23.12 14.44 5.62
CA GLU A 485 -23.88 13.32 5.07
C GLU A 485 -24.06 13.40 3.55
N ILE A 486 -23.98 12.23 2.91
CA ILE A 486 -24.38 12.01 1.52
C ILE A 486 -25.34 10.83 1.43
N SER A 487 -26.30 10.88 0.50
CA SER A 487 -27.21 9.76 0.27
C SER A 487 -27.12 9.27 -1.17
N PHE A 488 -26.99 7.96 -1.34
CA PHE A 488 -27.02 7.31 -2.65
C PHE A 488 -28.47 7.16 -3.12
N ASN A 489 -28.75 7.76 -4.28
CA ASN A 489 -30.04 7.72 -4.94
C ASN A 489 -29.86 7.13 -6.33
N ASN A 490 -30.60 6.07 -6.64
CA ASN A 490 -30.77 5.59 -8.00
C ASN A 490 -32.25 5.72 -8.36
N ALA A 491 -32.59 6.74 -9.13
CA ALA A 491 -33.95 6.98 -9.57
C ALA A 491 -34.39 5.82 -10.48
N ASN A 492 -35.66 5.43 -10.38
CA ASN A 492 -36.17 4.44 -11.32
C ASN A 492 -36.25 5.05 -12.73
N PRO A 493 -35.95 4.27 -13.79
CA PRO A 493 -36.10 4.74 -15.15
C PRO A 493 -37.56 5.03 -15.49
N SER A 494 -37.82 5.82 -16.52
CA SER A 494 -39.15 6.10 -17.05
C SER A 494 -39.58 5.07 -18.10
N ALA A 495 -40.70 4.39 -17.84
CA ALA A 495 -41.33 3.42 -18.73
C ALA A 495 -42.76 3.86 -19.11
N PRO A 496 -42.98 4.57 -20.22
CA PRO A 496 -44.28 5.14 -20.57
C PRO A 496 -45.31 4.06 -20.95
N ASN A 497 -46.57 4.27 -20.56
CA ASN A 497 -47.67 3.47 -21.08
C ASN A 497 -48.09 3.98 -22.46
N PHE A 498 -48.41 3.09 -23.40
CA PHE A 498 -48.88 3.50 -24.71
C PHE A 498 -49.76 2.45 -25.41
N THR A 499 -50.47 2.90 -26.45
CA THR A 499 -51.34 2.06 -27.27
C THR A 499 -50.75 1.86 -28.66
N ILE A 500 -50.86 0.63 -29.19
CA ILE A 500 -50.54 0.26 -30.57
C ILE A 500 -51.73 -0.44 -31.23
N GLY A 501 -51.79 -0.36 -32.57
CA GLY A 501 -52.75 -1.09 -33.39
C GLY A 501 -52.06 -2.18 -34.20
N VAL A 502 -52.75 -3.30 -34.41
CA VAL A 502 -52.29 -4.41 -35.23
C VAL A 502 -53.48 -5.09 -35.89
N ILE A 503 -53.33 -5.55 -37.13
CA ILE A 503 -54.38 -6.29 -37.82
C ILE A 503 -54.35 -7.74 -37.34
N GLN A 504 -55.50 -8.38 -37.23
CA GLN A 504 -55.61 -9.78 -36.87
C GLN A 504 -54.74 -10.65 -37.80
N GLY A 505 -53.87 -11.48 -37.21
CA GLY A 505 -52.92 -12.33 -37.94
C GLY A 505 -51.61 -11.66 -38.31
N GLU A 506 -51.48 -10.35 -38.13
CA GLU A 506 -50.28 -9.58 -38.45
C GLU A 506 -49.39 -9.32 -37.22
N SER A 507 -48.20 -8.78 -37.48
CA SER A 507 -47.25 -8.36 -36.44
C SER A 507 -46.98 -6.86 -36.49
N VAL A 508 -46.76 -6.27 -35.31
CA VAL A 508 -46.29 -4.89 -35.17
C VAL A 508 -44.98 -4.90 -34.39
N THR A 509 -43.97 -4.21 -34.93
CA THR A 509 -42.67 -4.03 -34.29
C THR A 509 -42.43 -2.56 -34.02
N PHE A 510 -41.99 -2.23 -32.81
CA PHE A 510 -41.65 -0.87 -32.43
C PHE A 510 -40.31 -0.83 -31.69
N THR A 511 -39.65 0.31 -31.77
CA THR A 511 -38.40 0.62 -31.06
C THR A 511 -38.66 1.65 -29.98
N PHE A 512 -37.73 1.78 -29.03
CA PHE A 512 -37.78 2.82 -27.99
C PHE A 512 -36.82 3.99 -28.30
N ALA A 513 -35.67 3.70 -28.91
CA ALA A 513 -34.72 4.74 -29.35
C ALA A 513 -35.29 5.54 -30.53
N GLY A 514 -35.29 6.87 -30.41
CA GLY A 514 -35.82 7.79 -31.42
C GLY A 514 -37.32 7.64 -31.67
N SER A 515 -38.03 6.94 -30.78
CA SER A 515 -39.43 6.59 -30.97
C SER A 515 -40.37 7.62 -30.35
N LYS A 516 -41.64 7.42 -30.63
CA LYS A 516 -42.78 8.16 -30.09
C LYS A 516 -42.95 7.98 -28.56
N TYR A 517 -42.37 6.92 -28.00
CA TYR A 517 -42.51 6.52 -26.61
C TYR A 517 -41.12 6.23 -26.02
N PRO A 518 -40.27 7.27 -25.88
CA PRO A 518 -38.89 7.07 -25.43
C PRO A 518 -38.87 6.62 -23.97
N ILE A 519 -38.04 5.62 -23.69
CA ILE A 519 -37.59 5.33 -22.33
C ILE A 519 -36.45 6.29 -21.99
N SER A 520 -36.34 6.66 -20.72
CA SER A 520 -35.32 7.59 -20.23
C SER A 520 -35.01 7.30 -18.77
N ASP A 521 -33.98 7.94 -18.23
CA ASP A 521 -33.65 7.88 -16.81
C ASP A 521 -33.43 9.29 -16.23
N PRO A 522 -33.97 9.62 -15.05
CA PRO A 522 -33.78 10.93 -14.43
C PRO A 522 -32.32 11.27 -14.08
N ASP A 523 -31.50 10.27 -13.77
CA ASP A 523 -30.10 10.44 -13.39
C ASP A 523 -29.16 10.45 -14.63
N GLY A 524 -29.73 10.24 -15.82
CA GLY A 524 -29.02 10.24 -17.10
C GLY A 524 -28.39 8.90 -17.48
N ASP A 525 -28.74 7.84 -16.76
CA ASP A 525 -28.27 6.49 -17.03
C ASP A 525 -28.73 5.93 -18.37
N SER A 526 -27.93 5.03 -18.92
CA SER A 526 -28.35 4.23 -20.07
C SER A 526 -29.45 3.25 -19.65
N VAL A 527 -30.55 3.24 -20.39
CA VAL A 527 -31.69 2.36 -20.13
C VAL A 527 -31.91 1.35 -21.24
N SER A 528 -32.43 0.19 -20.89
CA SER A 528 -32.79 -0.86 -21.85
C SER A 528 -34.05 -1.62 -21.43
N VAL A 529 -34.75 -2.19 -22.40
CA VAL A 529 -35.86 -3.11 -22.10
C VAL A 529 -35.29 -4.49 -21.83
N THR A 530 -35.47 -4.98 -20.61
CA THR A 530 -34.89 -6.24 -20.13
C THR A 530 -35.87 -7.41 -20.24
N ALA A 531 -37.18 -7.16 -20.12
CA ALA A 531 -38.20 -8.19 -20.26
C ALA A 531 -39.47 -7.68 -20.97
N VAL A 532 -40.22 -8.60 -21.55
CA VAL A 532 -41.59 -8.38 -22.04
C VAL A 532 -42.49 -9.48 -21.48
N GLY A 533 -43.67 -9.09 -21.00
CA GLY A 533 -44.69 -10.00 -20.49
C GLY A 533 -45.44 -10.69 -21.63
N ALA A 534 -46.17 -11.76 -21.28
CA ALA A 534 -47.07 -12.42 -22.21
C ALA A 534 -48.31 -11.55 -22.49
N ALA A 535 -48.85 -11.73 -23.70
CA ALA A 535 -50.13 -11.19 -24.14
C ALA A 535 -51.19 -12.31 -24.10
N SER A 536 -52.48 -11.96 -23.97
CA SER A 536 -53.57 -12.93 -23.87
C SER A 536 -54.09 -13.39 -25.24
N GLN A 537 -54.04 -12.51 -26.24
CA GLN A 537 -54.59 -12.70 -27.59
C GLN A 537 -53.49 -12.69 -28.67
N GLY A 538 -52.23 -12.69 -28.27
CA GLY A 538 -51.07 -12.65 -29.15
C GLY A 538 -49.82 -13.17 -28.48
N THR A 539 -48.71 -13.12 -29.20
CA THR A 539 -47.38 -13.43 -28.68
C THR A 539 -46.50 -12.19 -28.71
N THR A 540 -45.60 -12.09 -27.74
CA THR A 540 -44.61 -11.01 -27.63
C THR A 540 -43.21 -11.57 -27.78
N SER A 541 -42.34 -10.81 -28.43
CA SER A 541 -40.92 -11.12 -28.52
C SER A 541 -40.10 -9.84 -28.43
N LYS A 542 -38.85 -9.97 -27.99
CA LYS A 542 -37.95 -8.84 -27.74
C LYS A 542 -36.60 -9.10 -28.41
N THR A 543 -36.05 -8.07 -29.04
CA THR A 543 -34.63 -8.00 -29.41
C THR A 543 -33.96 -6.87 -28.61
N THR A 544 -32.66 -6.65 -28.79
CA THR A 544 -31.92 -5.61 -28.04
C THR A 544 -32.49 -4.19 -28.23
N GLY A 545 -33.19 -3.91 -29.33
CA GLY A 545 -33.70 -2.55 -29.63
C GLY A 545 -35.20 -2.46 -29.95
N SER A 546 -35.89 -3.59 -30.04
CA SER A 546 -37.29 -3.62 -30.46
C SER A 546 -38.13 -4.65 -29.71
N VAL A 547 -39.42 -4.40 -29.67
CA VAL A 547 -40.44 -5.35 -29.22
C VAL A 547 -41.39 -5.60 -30.37
N THR A 548 -41.75 -6.86 -30.56
CA THR A 548 -42.68 -7.31 -31.59
C THR A 548 -43.86 -8.00 -30.91
N TYR A 549 -45.07 -7.54 -31.24
CA TYR A 549 -46.31 -8.23 -30.92
C TYR A 549 -46.86 -8.88 -32.19
N THR A 550 -47.28 -10.14 -32.11
CA THR A 550 -47.92 -10.90 -33.19
C THR A 550 -49.31 -11.31 -32.76
N SER A 551 -50.33 -10.89 -33.52
CA SER A 551 -51.71 -11.28 -33.25
C SER A 551 -51.96 -12.74 -33.63
N THR A 552 -52.37 -13.56 -32.67
CA THR A 552 -52.72 -14.98 -32.91
C THR A 552 -54.17 -15.31 -32.55
N GLY A 553 -54.83 -14.45 -31.77
CA GLY A 553 -56.22 -14.59 -31.34
C GLY A 553 -57.23 -13.78 -32.17
N SER A 554 -58.42 -13.60 -31.59
CA SER A 554 -59.51 -12.81 -32.17
C SER A 554 -59.25 -11.31 -32.09
N ALA A 555 -59.85 -10.54 -33.00
CA ALA A 555 -59.90 -9.08 -32.90
C ALA A 555 -60.51 -8.62 -31.57
N GLY A 556 -59.99 -7.53 -31.02
CA GLY A 556 -60.32 -7.02 -29.69
C GLY A 556 -59.12 -6.43 -28.95
N PRO A 557 -59.33 -5.95 -27.72
CA PRO A 557 -58.25 -5.43 -26.89
C PRO A 557 -57.36 -6.57 -26.40
N ASP A 558 -56.06 -6.30 -26.32
CA ASP A 558 -55.06 -7.10 -25.65
C ASP A 558 -54.06 -6.19 -24.94
N SER A 559 -53.19 -6.74 -24.12
CA SER A 559 -52.15 -5.97 -23.43
C SER A 559 -51.01 -6.85 -22.98
N PHE A 560 -49.83 -6.26 -22.90
CA PHE A 560 -48.67 -6.87 -22.25
C PHE A 560 -47.83 -5.79 -21.56
N THR A 561 -46.99 -6.21 -20.62
CA THR A 561 -46.06 -5.31 -19.93
C THR A 561 -44.66 -5.41 -20.52
N TYR A 562 -43.84 -4.38 -20.29
CA TYR A 562 -42.42 -4.42 -20.60
C TYR A 562 -41.64 -3.80 -19.44
N THR A 563 -40.46 -4.34 -19.18
CA THR A 563 -39.59 -3.96 -18.07
C THR A 563 -38.42 -3.17 -18.60
N VAL A 564 -38.26 -1.94 -18.12
CA VAL A 564 -37.10 -1.07 -18.37
C VAL A 564 -36.17 -1.16 -17.18
N THR A 565 -34.88 -1.35 -17.43
CA THR A 565 -33.84 -1.36 -16.41
C THR A 565 -32.74 -0.38 -16.81
N ASP A 566 -32.25 0.39 -15.85
CA ASP A 566 -31.08 1.27 -16.01
C ASP A 566 -29.76 0.49 -15.88
N ALA A 567 -28.63 1.20 -15.87
CA ALA A 567 -27.30 0.61 -15.75
C ALA A 567 -26.97 0.12 -14.32
N LEU A 568 -27.65 0.66 -13.31
CA LEU A 568 -27.42 0.39 -11.88
C LEU A 568 -28.43 -0.60 -11.28
N GLY A 569 -29.36 -1.10 -12.08
CA GLY A 569 -30.33 -2.13 -11.75
C GLY A 569 -31.69 -1.65 -11.26
N ALA A 570 -32.01 -0.35 -11.26
CA ALA A 570 -33.38 0.07 -10.97
C ALA A 570 -34.31 -0.25 -12.15
N VAL A 571 -35.57 -0.51 -11.80
CA VAL A 571 -36.54 -1.12 -12.70
C VAL A 571 -37.84 -0.32 -12.72
N SER A 572 -38.38 -0.11 -13.91
CA SER A 572 -39.75 0.35 -14.13
C SER A 572 -40.49 -0.56 -15.09
N ILE A 573 -41.81 -0.62 -14.92
CA ILE A 573 -42.69 -1.44 -15.77
C ILE A 573 -43.67 -0.53 -16.48
N GLY A 574 -43.67 -0.60 -17.81
CA GLY A 574 -44.66 0.04 -18.67
C GLY A 574 -45.67 -0.98 -19.19
N THR A 575 -46.84 -0.49 -19.59
CA THR A 575 -47.91 -1.29 -20.21
C THR A 575 -48.12 -0.87 -21.66
N VAL A 576 -48.12 -1.85 -22.55
CA VAL A 576 -48.54 -1.69 -23.94
C VAL A 576 -49.97 -2.21 -24.08
N THR A 577 -50.90 -1.33 -24.41
CA THR A 577 -52.25 -1.72 -24.84
C THR A 577 -52.25 -1.98 -26.33
N VAL A 578 -52.75 -3.14 -26.75
CA VAL A 578 -52.84 -3.53 -28.15
C VAL A 578 -54.30 -3.55 -28.55
N GLN A 579 -54.61 -2.89 -29.66
CA GLN A 579 -55.92 -3.00 -30.30
C GLN A 579 -55.78 -3.90 -31.53
N VAL A 580 -56.26 -5.13 -31.42
CA VAL A 580 -56.29 -6.07 -32.54
C VAL A 580 -57.51 -5.78 -33.41
N LEU A 581 -57.24 -5.33 -34.63
CA LEU A 581 -58.24 -4.92 -35.60
C LEU A 581 -58.69 -6.10 -36.46
N PRO A 582 -59.96 -6.16 -36.92
CA PRO A 582 -60.40 -7.19 -37.86
C PRO A 582 -59.56 -7.21 -39.15
N ALA A 583 -59.44 -8.38 -39.76
CA ALA A 583 -58.76 -8.56 -41.04
C ALA A 583 -59.31 -7.59 -42.11
N GLY A 584 -58.40 -6.93 -42.86
CA GLY A 584 -58.75 -5.92 -43.86
C GLY A 584 -58.79 -4.46 -43.36
N SER A 585 -58.54 -4.22 -42.06
CA SER A 585 -58.37 -2.86 -41.50
C SER A 585 -56.99 -2.28 -41.81
N GLY A 586 -56.83 -0.95 -41.80
CA GLY A 586 -55.49 -0.33 -41.81
C GLY A 586 -54.87 -0.32 -40.41
N ALA A 587 -53.55 -0.53 -40.27
CA ALA A 587 -52.88 -0.73 -38.98
C ALA A 587 -53.10 0.36 -37.91
N ASN A 588 -53.44 1.59 -38.31
CA ASN A 588 -53.75 2.71 -37.41
C ASN A 588 -55.22 3.16 -37.45
N VAL A 589 -56.08 2.50 -38.23
CA VAL A 589 -57.51 2.83 -38.40
C VAL A 589 -58.33 1.78 -37.66
N LEU A 590 -58.91 2.18 -36.53
CA LEU A 590 -59.77 1.35 -35.69
C LEU A 590 -61.08 0.99 -36.41
N SER A 591 -61.69 1.97 -37.07
CA SER A 591 -62.88 1.76 -37.90
C SER A 591 -63.14 2.98 -38.80
N LEU A 592 -63.89 2.75 -39.88
CA LEU A 592 -64.55 3.81 -40.64
C LEU A 592 -66.03 3.83 -40.25
N GLY A 593 -66.53 4.99 -39.86
CA GLY A 593 -67.94 5.24 -39.56
C GLY A 593 -68.54 6.25 -40.55
N GLY A 594 -69.87 6.36 -40.52
CA GLY A 594 -70.59 7.29 -41.39
C GLY A 594 -70.92 6.72 -42.78
N SER A 595 -71.41 7.59 -43.65
CA SER A 595 -71.78 7.28 -45.02
C SER A 595 -71.54 8.53 -45.86
N VAL A 596 -71.15 8.33 -47.12
CA VAL A 596 -70.97 9.41 -48.09
C VAL A 596 -72.15 10.39 -48.00
N PRO A 597 -71.90 11.71 -47.84
CA PRO A 597 -70.62 12.38 -48.01
C PRO A 597 -69.74 12.49 -46.75
N THR A 598 -70.15 11.97 -45.59
CA THR A 598 -69.41 12.13 -44.33
C THR A 598 -68.82 10.81 -43.86
N ILE A 599 -67.49 10.71 -43.89
CA ILE A 599 -66.76 9.56 -43.35
C ILE A 599 -66.07 9.97 -42.07
N THR A 600 -66.22 9.15 -41.03
CA THR A 600 -65.52 9.30 -39.76
C THR A 600 -64.42 8.25 -39.68
N VAL A 601 -63.20 8.67 -39.43
CA VAL A 601 -62.04 7.81 -39.24
C VAL A 601 -61.75 7.73 -37.75
N HIS A 602 -62.03 6.58 -37.16
CA HIS A 602 -61.56 6.25 -35.82
C HIS A 602 -60.17 5.63 -35.97
N ALA A 603 -59.18 6.19 -35.29
CA ALA A 603 -57.78 5.82 -35.41
C ALA A 603 -57.10 5.78 -34.04
N LEU A 604 -55.88 5.24 -34.00
CA LEU A 604 -55.04 5.20 -32.80
C LEU A 604 -53.87 6.20 -32.91
N GLY A 605 -53.62 6.93 -31.83
CA GLY A 605 -52.64 8.00 -31.67
C GLY A 605 -51.96 7.99 -30.28
N ILE A 606 -51.07 8.95 -30.02
CA ILE A 606 -50.49 9.17 -28.65
C ILE A 606 -51.63 9.74 -27.81
N PRO A 607 -51.91 9.21 -26.61
CA PRO A 607 -52.81 9.85 -25.66
C PRO A 607 -52.49 11.33 -25.43
N GLY A 608 -53.46 12.22 -25.65
CA GLY A 608 -53.28 13.68 -25.48
C GLY A 608 -52.66 14.42 -26.68
N ALA A 609 -52.18 13.72 -27.71
CA ALA A 609 -51.64 14.37 -28.91
C ALA A 609 -52.74 14.74 -29.92
N VAL A 610 -52.45 15.79 -30.70
CA VAL A 610 -53.33 16.36 -31.72
C VAL A 610 -52.99 15.80 -33.09
N TYR A 611 -54.02 15.30 -33.79
CA TYR A 611 -53.91 14.74 -35.13
C TYR A 611 -54.82 15.47 -36.11
N SER A 612 -54.43 15.50 -37.39
CA SER A 612 -55.31 15.82 -38.52
C SER A 612 -55.50 14.58 -39.40
N LEU A 613 -56.49 14.64 -40.29
CA LEU A 613 -56.75 13.59 -41.26
C LEU A 613 -56.22 14.01 -42.63
N GLN A 614 -55.60 13.08 -43.33
CA GLN A 614 -55.26 13.24 -44.74
C GLN A 614 -55.98 12.20 -45.58
N TYR A 615 -56.28 12.55 -46.83
CA TYR A 615 -56.82 11.62 -47.80
C TYR A 615 -56.02 11.60 -49.10
N THR A 616 -56.17 10.52 -49.86
CA THR A 616 -55.81 10.43 -51.27
C THR A 616 -56.85 9.60 -52.01
N ASP A 617 -57.15 9.97 -53.26
CA ASP A 617 -58.09 9.23 -54.10
C ASP A 617 -57.36 8.16 -54.97
N SER A 618 -56.03 8.15 -54.95
CA SER A 618 -55.20 7.12 -55.61
C SER A 618 -53.97 6.77 -54.76
N LEU A 619 -53.60 5.49 -54.75
CA LEU A 619 -52.33 5.00 -54.18
C LEU A 619 -51.20 4.90 -55.21
N SER A 620 -51.43 5.31 -56.46
CA SER A 620 -50.41 5.36 -57.51
C SER A 620 -50.75 6.39 -58.60
N PRO A 621 -50.06 7.54 -58.68
CA PRO A 621 -49.15 8.10 -57.68
C PRO A 621 -49.90 8.57 -56.43
N VAL A 622 -49.27 8.47 -55.27
CA VAL A 622 -49.82 8.96 -53.99
C VAL A 622 -49.71 10.49 -53.91
N ASN A 623 -50.82 11.17 -53.66
CA ASN A 623 -50.83 12.59 -53.31
C ASN A 623 -51.77 12.84 -52.13
N TRP A 624 -51.20 13.01 -50.93
CA TRP A 624 -51.97 13.20 -49.71
C TRP A 624 -52.41 14.67 -49.54
N GLN A 625 -53.70 14.86 -49.33
CA GLN A 625 -54.33 16.16 -49.08
C GLN A 625 -54.79 16.23 -47.62
N ASP A 626 -54.59 17.38 -46.97
CA ASP A 626 -55.08 17.62 -45.61
C ASP A 626 -56.59 17.87 -45.61
N ILE A 627 -57.30 17.23 -44.67
CA ILE A 627 -58.69 17.56 -44.32
C ILE A 627 -58.65 18.57 -43.19
N SER A 628 -59.44 19.63 -43.31
CA SER A 628 -59.51 20.67 -42.29
C SER A 628 -60.06 20.13 -40.98
N GLY A 629 -59.34 20.39 -39.89
CA GLY A 629 -59.73 19.99 -38.54
C GLY A 629 -58.67 19.14 -37.86
N THR A 630 -58.69 19.18 -36.54
CA THR A 630 -57.81 18.37 -35.70
C THR A 630 -58.59 17.75 -34.56
N ALA A 631 -58.14 16.60 -34.08
CA ALA A 631 -58.69 15.95 -32.90
C ALA A 631 -57.57 15.53 -31.96
N THR A 632 -57.80 15.73 -30.66
CA THR A 632 -56.92 15.23 -29.60
C THR A 632 -57.27 13.79 -29.30
N ALA A 633 -56.27 12.90 -29.33
CA ALA A 633 -56.46 11.51 -28.94
C ALA A 633 -56.78 11.41 -27.44
N SER A 634 -57.72 10.52 -27.09
CA SER A 634 -58.14 10.28 -25.71
C SER A 634 -57.02 9.73 -24.83
N ALA A 635 -57.26 9.58 -23.53
CA ALA A 635 -56.32 8.92 -22.61
C ALA A 635 -55.92 7.48 -23.04
N LEU A 636 -56.73 6.84 -23.89
CA LEU A 636 -56.46 5.51 -24.44
C LEU A 636 -55.82 5.56 -25.85
N GLY A 637 -55.52 6.76 -26.36
CA GLY A 637 -54.97 6.97 -27.69
C GLY A 637 -56.00 6.94 -28.82
N ALA A 638 -57.30 6.79 -28.53
CA ALA A 638 -58.32 6.79 -29.57
C ALA A 638 -58.55 8.22 -30.09
N VAL A 639 -58.48 8.41 -31.40
CA VAL A 639 -58.78 9.69 -32.06
C VAL A 639 -59.85 9.50 -33.12
N THR A 640 -60.80 10.43 -33.17
CA THR A 640 -61.89 10.44 -34.14
C THR A 640 -61.75 11.68 -35.01
N LEU A 641 -61.57 11.48 -36.31
CA LEU A 641 -61.45 12.54 -37.30
C LEU A 641 -62.54 12.38 -38.36
N THR A 642 -62.99 13.46 -38.97
CA THR A 642 -64.09 13.41 -39.94
C THR A 642 -63.65 14.00 -41.27
N ASP A 643 -63.89 13.26 -42.37
CA ASP A 643 -63.97 13.79 -43.72
C ASP A 643 -65.44 14.21 -43.98
N PRO A 644 -65.75 15.52 -44.00
CA PRO A 644 -67.11 15.99 -44.24
C PRO A 644 -67.52 15.94 -45.72
N ALA A 645 -66.61 15.61 -46.65
CA ALA A 645 -66.82 15.67 -48.09
C ALA A 645 -66.15 14.50 -48.84
N ALA A 646 -66.35 13.29 -48.32
CA ALA A 646 -65.94 12.06 -48.97
C ALA A 646 -66.75 11.82 -50.26
N PRO A 647 -66.11 11.44 -51.39
CA PRO A 647 -66.78 11.17 -52.66
C PRO A 647 -67.42 9.78 -52.67
N MET A 648 -68.25 9.51 -53.68
CA MET A 648 -68.76 8.16 -53.97
C MET A 648 -67.69 7.22 -54.56
N SER A 649 -66.52 7.75 -54.95
CA SER A 649 -65.37 6.96 -55.41
C SER A 649 -64.50 6.47 -54.25
N MET A 650 -63.62 5.52 -54.54
CA MET A 650 -62.67 5.00 -53.55
C MET A 650 -61.75 6.13 -53.03
N ARG A 651 -61.60 6.23 -51.71
CA ARG A 651 -60.73 7.18 -51.01
C ARG A 651 -59.99 6.47 -49.89
N TYR A 652 -58.72 6.83 -49.70
CA TYR A 652 -57.85 6.29 -48.68
C TYR A 652 -57.52 7.36 -47.65
N TYR A 653 -57.41 6.96 -46.38
CA TYR A 653 -57.17 7.87 -45.27
C TYR A 653 -55.89 7.53 -44.51
N ARG A 654 -55.22 8.54 -43.97
CA ARG A 654 -54.20 8.39 -42.94
C ARG A 654 -54.28 9.52 -41.93
N THR A 655 -53.86 9.25 -40.70
CA THR A 655 -53.67 10.30 -39.70
C THR A 655 -52.31 10.98 -39.88
N LYS A 656 -52.26 12.27 -39.60
CA LYS A 656 -51.04 13.09 -39.56
C LYS A 656 -50.88 13.68 -38.17
N TYR A 657 -49.72 13.48 -37.57
CA TYR A 657 -49.39 14.11 -36.29
C TYR A 657 -49.23 15.63 -36.47
N VAL A 658 -49.83 16.41 -35.59
CA VAL A 658 -49.78 17.88 -35.62
C VAL A 658 -48.94 18.41 -34.46
N SER A 659 -49.27 18.03 -33.24
CA SER A 659 -48.55 18.41 -32.00
C SER A 659 -48.88 17.43 -30.87
N GLY A 660 -48.14 17.46 -29.77
CA GLY A 660 -48.25 16.50 -28.68
C GLY A 660 -48.06 17.15 -27.32
N PRO A 661 -48.44 16.44 -26.23
CA PRO A 661 -48.31 16.94 -24.86
C PRO A 661 -46.86 17.25 -24.46
#